data_AF-A0A9X6TKQ1-F1
#
_entry.id   AF-A0A9X6TKQ1-F1
#
_cell.length_a   1.000
_cell.length_b   1.000
_cell.length_c   1.000
_cell.angle_alpha   90.00
_cell.angle_beta   90.00
_cell.angle_gamma   90.00
#
_symmetry.space_group_name_H-M   'P 1'
#
loop_
_entity.id
_entity.type
_entity.pdbx_description
1 polymer ?
#
loop_
_entity_poly.entity_id
_entity_poly.type
_entity_poly.pdbx_seq_one_letter_code
_entity_poly.pdbx_strand_id
1 'polypeptide(L)'
;MTLGNFLNDGKSKKLKNQNNQKEMVIQDLLLPVQNSKERTEDITHVIMHCISNVDNNSQDPYNVNAIYNRLRDKGLSTHYMIDREGTIFKLTNENRVAYHAKKDDMPSFPVYPKEVDQYSIGIELLGIRTQGETSDILTKEAYDSIDVSNIEWTNEQYGSLGLLLGDIYKRNPSIVRDGIFGQASNVAGRPFAYSHDSTRYTHNPNWMEGIKDTAKLSELSIPGTHDSMAYKTEVPATDHVYTQSMSLETQLDSGIRFLDMRCRYIDGSFAMHHGPYYLDAMFGDVLNIVTKFLGENPSETILMRVKQEHSEVSDQVFNETLQEYMDRYPTFFWDSKNGSIKNPILGGMRGKIVILRNVNGSDVGLNYPHNFNIQDEYKLDSNWSLYDKWLKVKNHLNNAKQAYPNGSGEAYINYLNGSTGKLPVYPYFVASGHSSPGTWAPRLSTGLTTPGWAHSYPDFPRTTCFLGICTISFEGTNILATDYITKNKLKYAGIVVSDFPGPDLINAVIKVNNHLLGSEVPGDVYQIVTSLNDTSVVDLNRSDNEVTLWSDNGEDNQKWKFVYDEKEGKYLIESMTEENLLLAWNGSHYPRKVVVKQKPAYKPYPDECYWTLRSLGGDYYEIINKGQRVYPGDYMPLWLDVDHSGTTNGTKITVHESNSTKAQKFKLRRV
;
A
#
# COMPACT_ATOMS: atom_id res chain seq x y z
N MET A 1 31.20 19.15 12.90
CA MET A 1 31.72 20.33 12.17
C MET A 1 30.70 20.73 11.11
N THR A 2 30.38 22.01 10.98
CA THR A 2 29.27 22.55 10.18
C THR A 2 29.57 22.57 8.67
N LEU A 3 28.58 22.19 7.86
CA LEU A 3 28.61 22.03 6.40
C LEU A 3 28.57 23.41 5.68
N GLY A 4 29.53 24.29 5.95
CA GLY A 4 29.56 25.66 5.44
C GLY A 4 30.62 25.99 4.39
N ASN A 5 31.61 25.12 4.14
CA ASN A 5 32.87 25.56 3.49
C ASN A 5 33.29 24.80 2.22
N PHE A 6 32.41 24.08 1.51
CA PHE A 6 32.81 23.37 0.27
C PHE A 6 32.28 23.94 -1.06
N LEU A 7 31.52 25.04 -1.05
CA LEU A 7 30.95 25.61 -2.27
C LEU A 7 31.72 26.81 -2.83
N ASN A 8 33.06 26.74 -2.93
CA ASN A 8 33.79 27.85 -3.57
C ASN A 8 35.00 27.53 -4.44
N ASP A 9 35.26 26.28 -4.84
CA ASP A 9 36.25 26.02 -5.89
C ASP A 9 35.83 24.86 -6.80
N GLY A 10 35.34 25.21 -8.00
CA GLY A 10 34.90 24.22 -8.98
C GLY A 10 34.51 24.83 -10.32
N LYS A 11 35.29 25.76 -10.86
CA LYS A 11 35.14 26.20 -12.25
C LYS A 11 35.32 25.01 -13.20
N SER A 12 34.27 24.72 -13.97
CA SER A 12 34.28 24.18 -15.34
C SER A 12 35.36 23.13 -15.67
N LYS A 13 34.97 21.85 -15.65
CA LYS A 13 35.36 20.91 -16.71
C LYS A 13 34.16 20.05 -17.12
N LYS A 14 33.84 20.13 -18.41
CA LYS A 14 32.90 19.27 -19.16
C LYS A 14 33.09 17.80 -18.78
N LEU A 15 32.03 17.14 -18.30
CA LEU A 15 31.92 15.68 -18.35
C LEU A 15 30.81 15.32 -19.33
N LYS A 16 31.21 14.62 -20.39
CA LYS A 16 30.35 14.05 -21.42
C LYS A 16 29.46 12.97 -20.81
N ASN A 17 28.25 12.87 -21.33
CA ASN A 17 27.34 11.71 -21.19
C ASN A 17 28.10 10.38 -21.30
N GLN A 18 28.07 9.61 -20.22
CA GLN A 18 28.11 8.15 -20.27
C GLN A 18 27.06 7.64 -19.26
N ASN A 19 26.11 6.85 -19.77
CA ASN A 19 25.34 5.91 -18.95
C ASN A 19 26.32 5.00 -18.22
N ASN A 20 26.65 5.32 -16.96
CA ASN A 20 27.28 4.38 -16.05
C ASN A 20 26.24 4.03 -14.99
N GLN A 21 25.50 2.94 -15.20
CA GLN A 21 25.19 2.09 -14.05
C GLN A 21 26.54 1.78 -13.42
N LYS A 22 26.76 2.21 -12.17
CA LYS A 22 28.01 1.93 -11.47
C LYS A 22 28.06 0.42 -11.26
N GLU A 23 28.76 -0.28 -12.15
CA GLU A 23 28.90 -1.73 -12.09
C GLU A 23 29.56 -2.10 -10.76
N MET A 24 29.01 -3.08 -10.06
CA MET A 24 29.55 -3.52 -8.77
C MET A 24 30.89 -4.23 -9.02
N VAL A 25 32.00 -3.57 -8.68
CA VAL A 25 33.35 -4.13 -8.83
C VAL A 25 33.74 -4.81 -7.51
N ILE A 26 33.98 -6.13 -7.58
CA ILE A 26 34.48 -6.93 -6.45
C ILE A 26 35.93 -7.28 -6.73
N GLN A 27 36.83 -6.97 -5.79
CA GLN A 27 38.25 -7.28 -5.89
C GLN A 27 38.56 -8.57 -5.13
N ASP A 28 39.24 -9.52 -5.78
CA ASP A 28 39.66 -10.75 -5.10
C ASP A 28 40.86 -10.48 -4.18
N LEU A 29 40.67 -10.77 -2.89
CA LEU A 29 41.71 -10.77 -1.85
C LEU A 29 41.56 -12.06 -1.03
N LEU A 30 41.64 -13.19 -1.72
CA LEU A 30 41.27 -14.50 -1.17
C LEU A 30 42.21 -14.93 -0.05
N LEU A 31 41.63 -15.32 1.09
CA LEU A 31 42.35 -15.96 2.19
C LEU A 31 42.79 -17.39 1.81
N PRO A 32 43.84 -17.91 2.46
CA PRO A 32 44.27 -19.29 2.24
C PRO A 32 43.16 -20.32 2.50
N VAL A 33 43.21 -21.45 1.78
CA VAL A 33 42.17 -22.48 1.81
C VAL A 33 41.90 -23.02 3.22
N GLN A 34 42.91 -23.06 4.10
CA GLN A 34 42.78 -23.49 5.49
C GLN A 34 41.89 -22.58 6.36
N ASN A 35 41.64 -21.34 5.95
CA ASN A 35 40.76 -20.40 6.64
C ASN A 35 39.27 -20.61 6.29
N SER A 36 38.93 -21.69 5.57
CA SER A 36 37.57 -22.04 5.19
C SER A 36 37.44 -23.55 5.03
N LYS A 37 36.22 -24.08 4.90
CA LYS A 37 35.96 -25.48 4.49
C LYS A 37 34.99 -25.51 3.32
N GLU A 38 34.86 -26.65 2.65
CA GLU A 38 33.84 -26.80 1.61
C GLU A 38 32.44 -26.63 2.19
N ARG A 39 31.57 -25.93 1.46
CA ARG A 39 30.17 -25.75 1.83
C ARG A 39 29.36 -26.93 1.29
N THR A 40 28.56 -27.54 2.15
CA THR A 40 27.65 -28.65 1.80
C THR A 40 26.18 -28.29 1.96
N GLU A 41 25.87 -27.10 2.49
CA GLU A 41 24.52 -26.65 2.77
C GLU A 41 24.17 -25.41 1.95
N ASP A 42 22.88 -25.19 1.75
CA ASP A 42 22.37 -24.01 1.05
C ASP A 42 22.54 -22.73 1.89
N ILE A 43 22.78 -21.63 1.18
CA ILE A 43 22.83 -20.30 1.78
C ILE A 43 21.39 -19.87 2.11
N THR A 44 21.17 -19.53 3.38
CA THR A 44 19.87 -19.11 3.90
C THR A 44 19.94 -17.77 4.65
N HIS A 45 21.15 -17.28 4.97
CA HIS A 45 21.34 -16.05 5.74
C HIS A 45 22.53 -15.21 5.24
N VAL A 46 22.52 -13.92 5.57
CA VAL A 46 23.69 -13.03 5.47
C VAL A 46 24.01 -12.52 6.87
N ILE A 47 25.27 -12.55 7.27
CA ILE A 47 25.73 -12.07 8.58
C ILE A 47 26.69 -10.91 8.34
N MET A 48 26.41 -9.76 8.97
CA MET A 48 27.26 -8.59 8.88
C MET A 48 28.01 -8.37 10.19
N HIS A 49 29.27 -8.00 10.05
CA HIS A 49 30.18 -7.72 11.14
C HIS A 49 30.91 -6.40 10.89
N CYS A 50 31.54 -5.89 11.94
CA CYS A 50 32.37 -4.69 11.89
C CYS A 50 33.75 -5.05 12.43
N ILE A 51 34.81 -4.66 11.72
CA ILE A 51 36.19 -4.97 12.09
C ILE A 51 37.09 -3.75 11.91
N SER A 52 38.04 -3.60 12.84
CA SER A 52 39.16 -2.68 12.74
C SER A 52 40.41 -3.28 13.36
N ASN A 53 41.54 -2.63 13.12
CA ASN A 53 42.85 -2.91 13.70
C ASN A 53 43.28 -1.82 14.71
N VAL A 54 42.31 -1.13 15.31
CA VAL A 54 42.53 0.00 16.21
C VAL A 54 43.34 -0.35 17.46
N ASP A 55 43.25 -1.60 17.91
CA ASP A 55 44.00 -2.15 19.05
C ASP A 55 45.50 -2.27 18.79
N ASN A 56 45.92 -2.41 17.52
CA ASN A 56 47.32 -2.49 17.14
C ASN A 56 47.84 -1.18 16.50
N ASN A 57 46.99 -0.46 15.78
CA ASN A 57 47.34 0.79 15.12
C ASN A 57 46.13 1.74 15.10
N SER A 58 46.06 2.64 16.07
CA SER A 58 44.99 3.62 16.19
C SER A 58 45.06 4.75 15.16
N GLN A 59 46.21 4.95 14.49
CA GLN A 59 46.40 5.98 13.47
C GLN A 59 46.00 5.50 12.06
N ASP A 60 46.01 4.19 11.82
CA ASP A 60 45.50 3.56 10.59
C ASP A 60 44.72 2.27 10.93
N PRO A 61 43.54 2.39 11.57
CA PRO A 61 42.78 1.26 12.07
C PRO A 61 42.04 0.48 10.99
N TYR A 62 42.01 0.96 9.74
CA TYR A 62 41.26 0.33 8.63
C TYR A 62 42.17 -0.19 7.53
N ASN A 63 43.46 -0.34 7.81
CA ASN A 63 44.38 -0.87 6.82
C ASN A 63 43.93 -2.27 6.36
N VAL A 64 43.47 -2.35 5.11
CA VAL A 64 42.93 -3.57 4.49
C VAL A 64 43.89 -4.75 4.63
N ASN A 65 45.19 -4.53 4.40
CA ASN A 65 46.21 -5.57 4.49
C ASN A 65 46.45 -6.03 5.94
N ALA A 66 46.40 -5.11 6.91
CA ALA A 66 46.55 -5.47 8.32
C ALA A 66 45.37 -6.34 8.81
N ILE A 67 44.15 -5.98 8.42
CA ILE A 67 42.94 -6.73 8.76
C ILE A 67 42.92 -8.09 8.06
N TYR A 68 43.31 -8.14 6.78
CA TYR A 68 43.49 -9.39 6.04
C TYR A 68 44.49 -10.33 6.74
N ASN A 69 45.67 -9.84 7.10
CA ASN A 69 46.69 -10.65 7.80
C ASN A 69 46.17 -11.13 9.16
N ARG A 70 45.40 -10.32 9.87
CA ARG A 70 44.78 -10.70 11.16
C ARG A 70 43.79 -11.84 11.01
N LEU A 71 42.91 -11.80 10.00
CA LEU A 71 41.98 -12.90 9.71
C LEU A 71 42.77 -14.17 9.34
N ARG A 72 43.76 -14.05 8.45
CA ARG A 72 44.64 -15.15 8.04
C ARG A 72 45.28 -15.84 9.24
N ASP A 73 46.00 -15.09 10.07
CA ASP A 73 46.85 -15.62 11.12
C ASP A 73 46.05 -16.18 12.31
N LYS A 74 44.83 -15.67 12.53
CA LYS A 74 43.90 -16.20 13.53
C LYS A 74 43.05 -17.38 13.04
N GLY A 75 43.21 -17.80 11.79
CA GLY A 75 42.40 -18.87 11.19
C GLY A 75 40.92 -18.48 11.01
N LEU A 76 40.60 -17.19 10.97
CA LEU A 76 39.24 -16.67 10.74
C LEU A 76 39.05 -16.31 9.26
N SER A 77 37.81 -16.09 8.84
CA SER A 77 37.51 -15.59 7.49
C SER A 77 36.12 -14.98 7.39
N THR A 78 35.89 -14.23 6.31
CA THR A 78 34.59 -13.72 5.87
C THR A 78 34.48 -13.91 4.35
N HIS A 79 33.28 -13.81 3.77
CA HIS A 79 33.15 -13.86 2.30
C HIS A 79 33.52 -12.52 1.69
N TYR A 80 33.02 -11.44 2.28
CA TYR A 80 33.23 -10.09 1.78
C TYR A 80 33.74 -9.15 2.87
N MET A 81 34.52 -8.16 2.44
CA MET A 81 34.98 -7.05 3.28
C MET A 81 34.79 -5.73 2.53
N ILE A 82 34.31 -4.69 3.19
CA ILE A 82 34.06 -3.37 2.59
C ILE A 82 34.89 -2.31 3.32
N ASP A 83 35.83 -1.67 2.62
CA ASP A 83 36.66 -0.59 3.18
C ASP A 83 35.90 0.73 3.34
N ARG A 84 36.55 1.76 3.89
CA ARG A 84 35.94 3.07 4.17
C ARG A 84 35.49 3.80 2.91
N GLU A 85 36.13 3.52 1.78
CA GLU A 85 35.85 4.10 0.47
C GLU A 85 34.77 3.32 -0.30
N GLY A 86 34.22 2.25 0.29
CA GLY A 86 33.20 1.40 -0.31
C GLY A 86 33.75 0.33 -1.25
N THR A 87 35.05 0.11 -1.31
CA THR A 87 35.63 -0.98 -2.11
C THR A 87 35.24 -2.33 -1.52
N ILE A 88 34.68 -3.22 -2.35
CA ILE A 88 34.28 -4.56 -1.95
C ILE A 88 35.42 -5.54 -2.28
N PHE A 89 35.93 -6.22 -1.25
CA PHE A 89 36.90 -7.29 -1.37
C PHE A 89 36.24 -8.64 -1.11
N LYS A 90 36.53 -9.64 -1.94
CA LYS A 90 36.13 -11.02 -1.74
C LYS A 90 37.27 -11.80 -1.09
N LEU A 91 37.05 -12.29 0.13
CA LEU A 91 38.04 -12.98 0.94
C LEU A 91 37.85 -14.50 0.92
N THR A 92 36.61 -14.97 0.72
CA THR A 92 36.29 -16.40 0.63
C THR A 92 35.26 -16.62 -0.47
N ASN A 93 35.43 -17.68 -1.26
CA ASN A 93 34.42 -18.06 -2.25
C ASN A 93 33.13 -18.54 -1.54
N GLU A 94 31.96 -18.15 -2.05
CA GLU A 94 30.67 -18.51 -1.44
C GLU A 94 30.37 -20.02 -1.46
N ASN A 95 31.03 -20.80 -2.33
CA ASN A 95 30.98 -22.27 -2.31
C ASN A 95 31.79 -22.90 -1.17
N ARG A 96 32.39 -22.06 -0.31
CA ARG A 96 33.09 -22.45 0.91
C ARG A 96 32.43 -21.77 2.11
N VAL A 97 32.61 -22.38 3.27
CA VAL A 97 32.19 -21.85 4.57
C VAL A 97 33.29 -20.94 5.09
N ALA A 98 32.96 -19.67 5.32
CA ALA A 98 33.84 -18.74 6.02
C ALA A 98 33.60 -18.81 7.54
N TYR A 99 34.66 -18.66 8.34
CA TYR A 99 34.65 -18.80 9.80
C TYR A 99 34.47 -17.42 10.46
N HIS A 100 33.27 -16.85 10.38
CA HIS A 100 32.98 -15.49 10.87
C HIS A 100 32.10 -15.43 12.12
N ALA A 101 31.35 -16.49 12.47
CA ALA A 101 30.54 -16.50 13.69
C ALA A 101 31.19 -17.31 14.82
N LYS A 102 31.30 -16.71 16.03
CA LYS A 102 31.67 -17.44 17.26
C LYS A 102 30.42 -17.92 18.01
N LYS A 103 30.56 -19.04 18.71
CA LYS A 103 29.48 -19.77 19.41
C LYS A 103 28.79 -18.97 20.53
N ASP A 104 29.49 -18.00 21.12
CA ASP A 104 29.03 -17.28 22.33
C ASP A 104 28.29 -15.96 22.02
N ASP A 105 28.23 -15.53 20.75
CA ASP A 105 27.68 -14.22 20.34
C ASP A 105 26.22 -14.28 19.82
N MET A 106 25.54 -15.44 19.89
CA MET A 106 24.26 -15.67 19.18
C MET A 106 23.14 -16.27 20.06
N PRO A 107 22.51 -15.50 20.98
CA PRO A 107 21.44 -16.00 21.86
C PRO A 107 20.06 -16.18 21.18
N SER A 108 19.89 -15.80 19.91
CA SER A 108 18.58 -15.62 19.26
C SER A 108 18.26 -16.55 18.08
N PHE A 109 19.04 -17.61 17.83
CA PHE A 109 18.72 -18.63 16.82
C PHE A 109 18.24 -19.95 17.46
N PRO A 110 16.93 -20.14 17.69
CA PRO A 110 16.42 -21.35 18.36
C PRO A 110 16.34 -22.61 17.48
N VAL A 111 16.72 -22.56 16.19
CA VAL A 111 16.49 -23.68 15.24
C VAL A 111 17.77 -24.34 14.68
N TYR A 112 18.95 -23.74 14.78
CA TYR A 112 20.19 -24.34 14.22
C TYR A 112 21.37 -24.28 15.20
N PRO A 113 21.47 -25.24 16.15
CA PRO A 113 22.42 -25.13 17.25
C PRO A 113 23.87 -25.54 16.94
N LYS A 114 24.27 -25.75 15.67
CA LYS A 114 25.61 -26.32 15.40
C LYS A 114 26.51 -25.65 14.37
N GLU A 115 26.07 -25.04 13.27
CA GLU A 115 27.01 -24.58 12.22
C GLU A 115 26.48 -23.38 11.41
N VAL A 116 26.19 -22.24 12.05
CA VAL A 116 25.61 -21.05 11.37
C VAL A 116 26.44 -20.55 10.17
N ASP A 117 27.76 -20.69 10.23
CA ASP A 117 28.69 -20.37 9.14
C ASP A 117 28.34 -21.16 7.85
N GLN A 118 27.90 -22.42 7.99
CA GLN A 118 27.59 -23.31 6.86
C GLN A 118 26.35 -22.87 6.08
N TYR A 119 25.51 -22.02 6.67
CA TYR A 119 24.27 -21.51 6.09
C TYR A 119 24.33 -20.02 5.73
N SER A 120 25.47 -19.35 5.98
CA SER A 120 25.55 -17.89 5.89
C SER A 120 26.66 -17.36 5.00
N ILE A 121 26.42 -16.13 4.50
CA ILE A 121 27.41 -15.26 3.89
C ILE A 121 27.83 -14.17 4.88
N GLY A 122 29.05 -14.24 5.40
CA GLY A 122 29.70 -13.17 6.17
C GLY A 122 30.13 -11.95 5.34
N ILE A 123 29.86 -10.75 5.86
CA ILE A 123 30.32 -9.46 5.32
C ILE A 123 30.94 -8.65 6.47
N GLU A 124 32.18 -8.20 6.31
CA GLU A 124 32.88 -7.33 7.28
C GLU A 124 32.94 -5.88 6.78
N LEU A 125 32.43 -4.94 7.56
CA LEU A 125 32.62 -3.51 7.27
C LEU A 125 33.76 -2.95 8.09
N LEU A 126 34.69 -2.23 7.44
CA LEU A 126 35.79 -1.59 8.13
C LEU A 126 35.29 -0.38 8.92
N GLY A 127 35.38 -0.48 10.25
CA GLY A 127 34.84 0.51 11.17
C GLY A 127 35.25 0.22 12.61
N ILE A 128 35.25 1.25 13.46
CA ILE A 128 35.43 1.07 14.89
C ILE A 128 34.03 0.98 15.50
N ARG A 129 33.78 -0.10 16.23
CA ARG A 129 32.52 -0.32 16.96
C ARG A 129 32.39 0.67 18.10
N THR A 130 31.23 0.75 18.74
CA THR A 130 31.00 1.71 19.82
C THR A 130 31.87 1.42 21.06
N GLN A 131 32.01 2.40 21.96
CA GLN A 131 32.86 2.31 23.16
C GLN A 131 32.56 1.06 24.03
N GLY A 132 31.29 0.67 24.10
CA GLY A 132 30.85 -0.52 24.83
C GLY A 132 31.18 -1.84 24.14
N GLU A 133 31.41 -1.83 22.82
CA GLU A 133 31.75 -3.02 22.03
C GLU A 133 33.27 -3.17 21.85
N THR A 134 34.02 -2.10 22.06
CA THR A 134 35.48 -2.11 22.04
C THR A 134 36.10 -2.14 23.44
N SER A 135 35.31 -2.25 24.51
CA SER A 135 35.80 -2.19 25.90
C SER A 135 36.83 -3.25 26.25
N ASP A 136 36.79 -4.37 25.53
CA ASP A 136 37.72 -5.50 25.73
C ASP A 136 39.07 -5.29 25.02
N ILE A 137 39.15 -4.29 24.14
CA ILE A 137 40.33 -4.01 23.30
C ILE A 137 40.84 -2.56 23.39
N LEU A 138 40.02 -1.62 23.90
CA LEU A 138 40.36 -0.21 24.09
C LEU A 138 39.89 0.27 25.47
N THR A 139 40.74 1.02 26.17
CA THR A 139 40.32 1.75 27.37
C THR A 139 39.39 2.90 26.97
N LYS A 140 38.55 3.36 27.90
CA LYS A 140 37.66 4.50 27.67
C LYS A 140 38.43 5.75 27.21
N GLU A 141 39.57 6.04 27.84
CA GLU A 141 40.43 7.17 27.48
C GLU A 141 41.03 7.03 26.07
N ALA A 142 41.42 5.82 25.67
CA ALA A 142 41.90 5.55 24.33
C ALA A 142 40.78 5.66 23.29
N TYR A 143 39.57 5.20 23.63
CA TYR A 143 38.39 5.30 22.79
C TYR A 143 37.94 6.75 22.57
N ASP A 144 37.91 7.56 23.64
CA ASP A 144 37.50 8.97 23.60
C ASP A 144 38.48 9.85 22.79
N SER A 145 39.69 9.34 22.50
CA SER A 145 40.69 9.99 21.64
C SER A 145 40.52 9.69 20.14
N ILE A 146 39.60 8.78 19.77
CA ILE A 146 39.33 8.40 18.39
C ILE A 146 38.47 9.48 17.72
N ASP A 147 38.85 9.89 16.50
CA ASP A 147 38.06 10.82 15.70
C ASP A 147 36.65 10.25 15.45
N VAL A 148 35.60 11.05 15.65
CA VAL A 148 34.20 10.60 15.48
C VAL A 148 33.90 10.06 14.08
N SER A 149 34.62 10.54 13.05
CA SER A 149 34.50 10.04 11.67
C SER A 149 34.94 8.58 11.49
N ASN A 150 35.52 7.97 12.51
CA ASN A 150 36.00 6.58 12.54
C ASN A 150 34.99 5.61 13.22
N ILE A 151 33.94 6.12 13.86
CA ILE A 151 33.00 5.33 14.69
C ILE A 151 31.72 4.93 13.91
N GLU A 152 31.45 5.57 12.76
CA GLU A 152 30.29 5.30 11.89
C GLU A 152 30.71 4.85 10.48
N TRP A 153 29.87 4.10 9.75
CA TRP A 153 30.12 3.71 8.35
C TRP A 153 29.92 4.88 7.38
N THR A 154 30.71 4.92 6.30
CA THR A 154 30.64 5.98 5.29
C THR A 154 29.45 5.78 4.34
N ASN A 155 29.06 6.83 3.61
CA ASN A 155 28.01 6.74 2.59
C ASN A 155 28.41 5.77 1.46
N GLU A 156 29.69 5.71 1.15
CA GLU A 156 30.29 4.82 0.17
C GLU A 156 30.18 3.35 0.60
N GLN A 157 30.35 3.07 1.90
CA GLN A 157 30.12 1.75 2.51
C GLN A 157 28.65 1.34 2.40
N TYR A 158 27.71 2.22 2.73
CA TYR A 158 26.28 1.94 2.60
C TYR A 158 25.86 1.67 1.16
N GLY A 159 26.33 2.46 0.20
CA GLY A 159 26.04 2.26 -1.22
C GLY A 159 26.55 0.90 -1.72
N SER A 160 27.77 0.53 -1.33
CA SER A 160 28.41 -0.71 -1.78
C SER A 160 27.81 -1.94 -1.10
N LEU A 161 27.45 -1.84 0.18
CA LEU A 161 26.71 -2.87 0.90
C LEU A 161 25.34 -3.12 0.26
N GLY A 162 24.61 -2.06 -0.13
CA GLY A 162 23.32 -2.20 -0.79
C GLY A 162 23.40 -2.94 -2.14
N LEU A 163 24.40 -2.61 -2.96
CA LEU A 163 24.67 -3.31 -4.22
C LEU A 163 25.02 -4.78 -3.98
N LEU A 164 25.90 -5.05 -3.01
CA LEU A 164 26.33 -6.40 -2.67
C LEU A 164 25.19 -7.27 -2.14
N LEU A 165 24.37 -6.75 -1.23
CA LEU A 165 23.20 -7.47 -0.72
C LEU A 165 22.18 -7.74 -1.83
N GLY A 166 21.93 -6.77 -2.72
CA GLY A 166 21.05 -6.96 -3.88
C GLY A 166 21.51 -8.10 -4.79
N ASP A 167 22.81 -8.18 -5.07
CA ASP A 167 23.40 -9.26 -5.85
C ASP A 167 23.35 -10.62 -5.13
N ILE A 168 23.71 -10.67 -3.84
CA ILE A 168 23.65 -11.90 -3.02
C ILE A 168 22.22 -12.45 -2.98
N TYR A 169 21.22 -11.61 -2.75
CA TYR A 169 19.81 -12.02 -2.70
C TYR A 169 19.28 -12.48 -4.05
N LYS A 170 19.76 -11.88 -5.15
CA LYS A 170 19.40 -12.31 -6.51
C LYS A 170 19.92 -13.71 -6.81
N ARG A 171 21.14 -14.03 -6.35
CA ARG A 171 21.80 -15.32 -6.59
C ARG A 171 21.38 -16.40 -5.59
N ASN A 172 20.89 -16.02 -4.41
CA ASN A 172 20.49 -16.93 -3.34
C ASN A 172 19.02 -16.68 -2.91
N PRO A 173 18.03 -17.10 -3.72
CA PRO A 173 16.61 -16.81 -3.46
C PRO A 173 16.05 -17.54 -2.23
N SER A 174 16.75 -18.55 -1.71
CA SER A 174 16.44 -19.28 -0.47
C SER A 174 16.69 -18.48 0.80
N ILE A 175 17.37 -17.33 0.71
CA ILE A 175 17.56 -16.44 1.85
C ILE A 175 16.19 -15.88 2.27
N VAL A 176 15.70 -16.38 3.40
CA VAL A 176 14.46 -15.91 3.99
C VAL A 176 14.69 -14.48 4.46
N ARG A 177 13.89 -13.55 3.93
CA ARG A 177 13.96 -12.11 4.28
C ARG A 177 13.30 -11.80 5.62
N ASP A 178 13.12 -12.81 6.45
CA ASP A 178 12.65 -12.66 7.82
C ASP A 178 13.74 -11.98 8.61
N GLY A 179 13.36 -10.90 9.29
CA GLY A 179 14.27 -10.03 10.01
C GLY A 179 15.15 -10.79 10.99
N ILE A 180 16.39 -11.05 10.57
CA ILE A 180 17.52 -11.30 11.45
C ILE A 180 18.64 -10.33 11.04
N PHE A 181 18.30 -9.05 11.01
CA PHE A 181 19.23 -8.06 11.54
C PHE A 181 19.00 -8.00 13.04
N GLY A 182 20.10 -7.94 13.79
CA GLY A 182 20.13 -8.09 15.23
C GLY A 182 19.05 -7.31 15.96
N GLN A 183 18.75 -7.78 17.17
CA GLN A 183 17.93 -7.10 18.16
C GLN A 183 18.54 -5.74 18.55
N ALA A 184 18.41 -4.82 17.61
CA ALA A 184 18.55 -3.41 17.72
C ALA A 184 17.23 -2.85 17.17
N SER A 185 16.12 -3.27 17.80
CA SER A 185 14.74 -2.76 17.71
C SER A 185 14.18 -2.33 16.34
N ASN A 186 13.00 -2.86 16.01
CA ASN A 186 12.04 -2.34 15.02
C ASN A 186 12.19 -2.72 13.54
N VAL A 187 12.30 -4.03 13.23
CA VAL A 187 11.98 -4.56 11.88
C VAL A 187 10.88 -5.64 11.89
N ALA A 188 10.34 -6.05 13.03
CA ALA A 188 9.08 -6.77 13.07
C ALA A 188 7.91 -5.78 12.85
N GLY A 189 7.29 -5.80 11.66
CA GLY A 189 6.00 -5.13 11.42
C GLY A 189 6.02 -3.74 10.78
N ARG A 190 7.01 -3.39 9.94
CA ARG A 190 6.94 -2.17 9.09
C ARG A 190 6.09 -2.45 7.83
N PRO A 191 5.01 -1.70 7.57
CA PRO A 191 4.26 -1.82 6.32
C PRO A 191 5.09 -1.48 5.08
N PHE A 192 4.88 -2.21 3.98
CA PHE A 192 5.35 -1.88 2.64
C PHE A 192 4.47 -0.78 2.02
N ALA A 193 4.52 0.40 2.64
CA ALA A 193 3.67 1.55 2.32
C ALA A 193 4.32 2.55 1.34
N TYR A 194 5.59 2.36 1.00
CA TYR A 194 6.36 3.18 0.07
C TYR A 194 7.01 2.29 -0.99
N SER A 195 6.95 2.69 -2.26
CA SER A 195 7.64 2.00 -3.36
C SER A 195 8.13 2.98 -4.41
N HIS A 196 9.44 2.93 -4.70
CA HIS A 196 10.07 3.70 -5.78
C HIS A 196 10.31 2.84 -7.03
N ASP A 197 9.83 1.60 -7.03
CA ASP A 197 9.89 0.75 -8.21
C ASP A 197 8.69 1.04 -9.10
N SER A 198 8.89 0.94 -10.42
CA SER A 198 7.81 1.03 -11.40
C SER A 198 6.94 -0.22 -11.46
N THR A 199 7.33 -1.27 -10.73
CA THR A 199 6.65 -2.57 -10.71
C THR A 199 5.32 -2.50 -9.97
N ARG A 200 4.31 -3.16 -10.51
CA ARG A 200 3.01 -3.35 -9.86
C ARG A 200 3.11 -4.38 -8.73
N TYR A 201 3.03 -3.95 -7.48
CA TYR A 201 3.05 -4.85 -6.31
C TYR A 201 1.67 -5.23 -5.76
N THR A 202 0.60 -4.58 -6.23
CA THR A 202 -0.78 -4.92 -5.86
C THR A 202 -1.70 -4.75 -7.06
N HIS A 203 -2.84 -5.45 -7.07
CA HIS A 203 -3.77 -5.44 -8.20
C HIS A 203 -5.21 -5.35 -7.70
N ASN A 204 -5.79 -4.16 -7.81
CA ASN A 204 -7.14 -3.84 -7.36
C ASN A 204 -7.89 -3.01 -8.44
N PRO A 205 -8.06 -3.53 -9.67
CA PRO A 205 -8.64 -2.76 -10.77
C PRO A 205 -10.16 -2.52 -10.60
N ASN A 206 -10.85 -3.26 -9.73
CA ASN A 206 -12.31 -3.23 -9.55
C ASN A 206 -12.75 -3.16 -8.08
N TRP A 207 -11.96 -2.54 -7.19
CA TRP A 207 -12.25 -2.59 -5.75
C TRP A 207 -13.54 -1.87 -5.34
N MET A 208 -14.06 -0.94 -6.16
CA MET A 208 -15.32 -0.26 -5.87
C MET A 208 -16.55 -1.11 -6.24
N GLU A 209 -16.40 -2.24 -6.94
CA GLU A 209 -17.49 -3.13 -7.39
C GLU A 209 -18.41 -3.57 -6.25
N GLY A 210 -17.84 -3.93 -5.10
CA GLY A 210 -18.61 -4.42 -3.95
C GLY A 210 -19.25 -3.33 -3.08
N ILE A 211 -18.93 -2.06 -3.31
CA ILE A 211 -19.45 -0.92 -2.51
C ILE A 211 -20.85 -0.57 -2.98
N LYS A 212 -21.77 -0.24 -2.05
CA LYS A 212 -23.13 0.15 -2.42
C LYS A 212 -23.21 1.40 -3.29
N ASP A 213 -24.12 1.41 -4.26
CA ASP A 213 -24.34 2.56 -5.15
C ASP A 213 -24.81 3.82 -4.41
N THR A 214 -25.45 3.65 -3.24
CA THR A 214 -25.92 4.74 -2.38
C THR A 214 -24.81 5.40 -1.56
N ALA A 215 -23.60 4.81 -1.52
CA ALA A 215 -22.46 5.38 -0.81
C ALA A 215 -22.12 6.74 -1.40
N LYS A 216 -22.04 7.76 -0.56
CA LYS A 216 -21.73 9.14 -0.98
C LYS A 216 -20.22 9.32 -1.14
N LEU A 217 -19.81 10.27 -1.98
CA LEU A 217 -18.40 10.67 -2.09
C LEU A 217 -17.78 10.99 -0.72
N SER A 218 -18.55 11.65 0.15
CA SER A 218 -18.11 11.97 1.52
C SER A 218 -17.98 10.77 2.45
N GLU A 219 -18.34 9.56 2.03
CA GLU A 219 -18.20 8.32 2.81
C GLU A 219 -17.04 7.45 2.30
N LEU A 220 -16.59 7.69 1.06
CA LEU A 220 -15.55 6.91 0.41
C LEU A 220 -14.15 7.30 0.89
N SER A 221 -13.35 6.29 1.19
CA SER A 221 -11.92 6.45 1.44
C SER A 221 -11.14 6.01 0.21
N ILE A 222 -10.44 6.94 -0.44
CA ILE A 222 -9.92 6.72 -1.80
C ILE A 222 -8.40 6.93 -1.80
N PRO A 223 -7.61 5.95 -2.26
CA PRO A 223 -6.18 6.16 -2.47
C PRO A 223 -5.94 7.05 -3.70
N GLY A 224 -5.06 8.04 -3.54
CA GLY A 224 -4.72 9.02 -4.56
C GLY A 224 -3.22 9.22 -4.72
N THR A 225 -2.81 9.73 -5.88
CA THR A 225 -1.42 10.10 -6.17
C THR A 225 -1.30 11.61 -6.36
N HIS A 226 -0.29 12.21 -5.71
CA HIS A 226 0.06 13.61 -5.92
C HIS A 226 0.90 13.73 -7.20
N ASP A 227 0.59 14.76 -8.00
CA ASP A 227 1.22 15.02 -9.30
C ASP A 227 1.38 13.74 -10.15
N SER A 228 0.25 13.09 -10.44
CA SER A 228 0.20 11.67 -10.81
C SER A 228 1.03 11.30 -12.05
N MET A 229 1.36 12.28 -12.89
CA MET A 229 2.14 12.08 -14.13
C MET A 229 3.64 12.29 -13.94
N ALA A 230 4.11 12.70 -12.76
CA ALA A 230 5.53 12.94 -12.49
C ALA A 230 6.29 11.64 -12.14
N TYR A 231 6.15 10.62 -13.02
CA TYR A 231 6.89 9.36 -12.98
C TYR A 231 7.98 9.24 -14.05
N LYS A 232 7.98 10.15 -15.03
CA LYS A 232 8.99 10.23 -16.08
C LYS A 232 9.14 11.68 -16.58
N THR A 233 10.33 12.04 -17.01
CA THR A 233 10.59 13.23 -17.82
C THR A 233 11.90 13.07 -18.59
N GLU A 234 11.93 13.48 -19.85
CA GLU A 234 13.12 13.60 -20.69
C GLU A 234 13.87 14.91 -20.41
N VAL A 235 13.20 15.88 -19.77
CA VAL A 235 13.85 17.11 -19.31
C VAL A 235 14.81 16.75 -18.18
N PRO A 236 16.08 17.24 -18.21
CA PRO A 236 17.01 17.02 -17.11
C PRO A 236 16.43 17.45 -15.76
N ALA A 237 16.16 16.48 -14.89
CA ALA A 237 15.51 16.65 -13.60
C ALA A 237 16.23 15.82 -12.53
N THR A 238 16.07 16.22 -11.27
CA THR A 238 16.54 15.47 -10.09
C THR A 238 15.34 15.05 -9.23
N ASP A 239 15.60 14.33 -8.14
CA ASP A 239 14.59 13.70 -7.28
C ASP A 239 13.51 14.65 -6.71
N HIS A 240 13.67 15.98 -6.82
CA HIS A 240 12.63 16.94 -6.43
C HIS A 240 11.44 16.99 -7.39
N VAL A 241 11.59 16.50 -8.62
CA VAL A 241 10.52 16.50 -9.64
C VAL A 241 9.64 15.26 -9.54
N TYR A 242 10.25 14.11 -9.24
CA TYR A 242 9.54 12.84 -9.25
C TYR A 242 8.71 12.65 -7.98
N THR A 243 7.44 12.32 -8.17
CA THR A 243 6.49 12.02 -7.08
C THR A 243 5.92 10.62 -7.19
N GLN A 244 6.04 10.01 -8.37
CA GLN A 244 5.54 8.67 -8.66
C GLN A 244 6.63 7.84 -9.35
N SER A 245 6.55 6.52 -9.23
CA SER A 245 7.39 5.59 -10.01
C SER A 245 6.55 4.69 -10.93
N MET A 246 5.26 4.56 -10.61
CA MET A 246 4.29 3.81 -11.41
C MET A 246 3.77 4.67 -12.56
N SER A 247 3.68 4.07 -13.76
CA SER A 247 2.89 4.64 -14.87
C SER A 247 1.43 4.83 -14.45
N LEU A 248 0.68 5.66 -15.19
CA LEU A 248 -0.72 5.92 -14.88
C LEU A 248 -1.56 4.63 -14.93
N GLU A 249 -1.33 3.76 -15.91
CA GLU A 249 -1.97 2.45 -16.00
C GLU A 249 -1.68 1.60 -14.75
N THR A 250 -0.42 1.59 -14.31
CA THR A 250 -0.02 0.83 -13.13
C THR A 250 -0.63 1.40 -11.84
N GLN A 251 -0.78 2.72 -11.74
CA GLN A 251 -1.48 3.37 -10.63
C GLN A 251 -2.96 2.92 -10.58
N LEU A 252 -3.65 2.99 -11.72
CA LEU A 252 -5.06 2.58 -11.84
C LEU A 252 -5.25 1.10 -11.50
N ASP A 253 -4.42 0.22 -12.08
CA ASP A 253 -4.44 -1.22 -11.81
C ASP A 253 -4.13 -1.57 -10.34
N SER A 254 -3.34 -0.74 -9.65
CA SER A 254 -3.00 -0.94 -8.24
C SER A 254 -4.16 -0.55 -7.32
N GLY A 255 -5.07 0.32 -7.78
CA GLY A 255 -6.26 0.74 -7.04
C GLY A 255 -6.40 2.25 -6.84
N ILE A 256 -5.49 3.06 -7.40
CA ILE A 256 -5.57 4.53 -7.33
C ILE A 256 -6.84 5.02 -8.07
N ARG A 257 -7.62 5.89 -7.43
CA ARG A 257 -8.83 6.49 -8.04
C ARG A 257 -8.90 8.02 -7.89
N PHE A 258 -7.98 8.64 -7.17
CA PHE A 258 -7.79 10.10 -7.19
C PHE A 258 -6.49 10.44 -7.92
N LEU A 259 -6.60 11.31 -8.93
CA LEU A 259 -5.51 11.73 -9.78
C LEU A 259 -5.34 13.26 -9.72
N ASP A 260 -4.13 13.72 -9.43
CA ASP A 260 -3.78 15.15 -9.41
C ASP A 260 -3.11 15.55 -10.73
N MET A 261 -3.88 16.13 -11.65
CA MET A 261 -3.44 16.53 -12.99
C MET A 261 -3.07 18.02 -13.02
N ARG A 262 -1.77 18.28 -13.16
CA ARG A 262 -1.18 19.61 -13.24
C ARG A 262 -0.97 19.98 -14.72
N CYS A 263 -1.84 20.85 -15.22
CA CYS A 263 -1.96 21.17 -16.63
C CYS A 263 -1.32 22.53 -16.93
N ARG A 264 -0.31 22.54 -17.78
CA ARG A 264 0.15 23.76 -18.44
C ARG A 264 -0.60 23.98 -19.73
N TYR A 265 -1.20 25.15 -19.89
CA TYR A 265 -1.77 25.56 -21.17
C TYR A 265 -0.67 25.99 -22.14
N ILE A 266 -0.65 25.40 -23.33
CA ILE A 266 0.23 25.76 -24.45
C ILE A 266 -0.59 25.65 -25.74
N ASP A 267 -0.77 26.78 -26.45
CA ASP A 267 -1.37 26.85 -27.78
C ASP A 267 -2.66 26.03 -27.97
N GLY A 268 -3.62 26.15 -27.04
CA GLY A 268 -4.91 25.45 -27.10
C GLY A 268 -4.89 24.01 -26.57
N SER A 269 -3.83 23.59 -25.88
CA SER A 269 -3.69 22.23 -25.35
C SER A 269 -3.14 22.21 -23.93
N PHE A 270 -3.43 21.13 -23.20
CA PHE A 270 -2.90 20.88 -21.87
C PHE A 270 -1.76 19.86 -21.91
N ALA A 271 -0.58 20.30 -21.47
CA ALA A 271 0.60 19.47 -21.24
C ALA A 271 0.78 19.20 -19.75
N MET A 272 1.10 17.96 -19.36
CA MET A 272 1.32 17.60 -17.95
C MET A 272 2.66 18.14 -17.46
N HIS A 273 2.65 18.82 -16.31
CA HIS A 273 3.81 19.53 -15.80
C HIS A 273 3.97 19.41 -14.28
N HIS A 274 5.21 19.39 -13.83
CA HIS A 274 5.59 19.68 -12.45
C HIS A 274 6.33 21.02 -12.43
N GLY A 275 5.65 22.12 -12.07
CA GLY A 275 6.22 23.46 -12.25
C GLY A 275 6.72 23.66 -13.69
N PRO A 276 7.99 24.01 -13.92
CA PRO A 276 8.52 24.21 -15.27
C PRO A 276 8.83 22.92 -16.04
N TYR A 277 8.80 21.75 -15.39
CA TYR A 277 9.19 20.48 -15.99
C TYR A 277 8.01 19.85 -16.75
N TYR A 278 8.19 19.64 -18.06
CA TYR A 278 7.26 18.86 -18.87
C TYR A 278 7.44 17.37 -18.56
N LEU A 279 6.34 16.63 -18.40
CA LEU A 279 6.34 15.24 -17.92
C LEU A 279 6.10 14.21 -19.05
N ASP A 280 6.42 14.58 -20.30
CA ASP A 280 6.28 13.75 -21.49
C ASP A 280 4.90 13.12 -21.67
N ALA A 281 3.87 13.88 -21.32
CA ALA A 281 2.48 13.49 -21.48
C ALA A 281 1.58 14.71 -21.71
N MET A 282 0.61 14.55 -22.59
CA MET A 282 -0.48 15.50 -22.80
C MET A 282 -1.72 15.06 -22.03
N PHE A 283 -2.63 15.99 -21.73
CA PHE A 283 -3.89 15.64 -21.05
C PHE A 283 -4.76 14.68 -21.87
N GLY A 284 -4.66 14.72 -23.20
CA GLY A 284 -5.33 13.76 -24.07
C GLY A 284 -4.84 12.31 -23.85
N ASP A 285 -3.55 12.11 -23.58
CA ASP A 285 -2.99 10.79 -23.29
C ASP A 285 -3.55 10.25 -21.97
N VAL A 286 -3.65 11.11 -20.94
CA VAL A 286 -4.28 10.80 -19.66
C VAL A 286 -5.73 10.37 -19.86
N LEU A 287 -6.52 11.13 -20.63
CA LEU A 287 -7.92 10.79 -20.90
C LEU A 287 -8.06 9.48 -21.67
N ASN A 288 -7.19 9.19 -22.63
CA ASN A 288 -7.20 7.90 -23.34
C ASN A 288 -6.96 6.72 -22.38
N ILE A 289 -5.99 6.84 -21.48
CA ILE A 289 -5.70 5.80 -20.47
C ILE A 289 -6.88 5.63 -19.51
N VAL A 290 -7.41 6.72 -18.97
CA VAL A 290 -8.48 6.69 -17.97
C VAL A 290 -9.80 6.19 -18.56
N THR A 291 -10.17 6.63 -19.76
CA THR A 291 -11.42 6.18 -20.41
C THR A 291 -11.34 4.73 -20.83
N LYS A 292 -10.18 4.24 -21.29
CA LYS A 292 -9.95 2.81 -21.50
C LYS A 292 -10.14 2.02 -20.21
N PHE A 293 -9.49 2.44 -19.12
CA PHE A 293 -9.60 1.78 -17.81
C PHE A 293 -11.05 1.72 -17.31
N LEU A 294 -11.80 2.82 -17.40
CA LEU A 294 -13.22 2.87 -17.01
C LEU A 294 -14.13 2.04 -17.92
N GLY A 295 -13.77 1.89 -19.21
CA GLY A 295 -14.46 0.99 -20.12
C GLY A 295 -14.24 -0.49 -19.78
N GLU A 296 -13.05 -0.84 -19.30
CA GLU A 296 -12.69 -2.20 -18.85
C GLU A 296 -13.20 -2.48 -17.42
N ASN A 297 -13.36 -1.46 -16.59
CA ASN A 297 -13.77 -1.55 -15.19
C ASN A 297 -14.94 -0.57 -14.90
N PRO A 298 -16.15 -0.82 -15.45
CA PRO A 298 -17.27 0.13 -15.35
C PRO A 298 -17.82 0.29 -13.93
N SER A 299 -17.43 -0.56 -12.99
CA SER A 299 -17.76 -0.39 -11.57
C SER A 299 -17.04 0.78 -10.92
N GLU A 300 -15.93 1.23 -11.50
CA GLU A 300 -15.05 2.22 -10.86
C GLU A 300 -15.42 3.65 -11.24
N THR A 301 -14.88 4.62 -10.51
CA THR A 301 -14.90 6.04 -10.88
C THR A 301 -13.54 6.67 -10.65
N ILE A 302 -13.20 7.71 -11.42
CA ILE A 302 -11.96 8.46 -11.25
C ILE A 302 -12.28 9.89 -10.81
N LEU A 303 -11.72 10.29 -9.67
CA LEU A 303 -11.67 11.68 -9.24
C LEU A 303 -10.44 12.33 -9.84
N MET A 304 -10.60 13.30 -10.73
CA MET A 304 -9.50 13.94 -11.43
C MET A 304 -9.45 15.41 -11.07
N ARG A 305 -8.48 15.79 -10.24
CA ARG A 305 -8.17 17.20 -10.01
C ARG A 305 -7.49 17.77 -11.24
N VAL A 306 -8.03 18.87 -11.76
CA VAL A 306 -7.45 19.60 -12.89
C VAL A 306 -7.04 20.98 -12.39
N LYS A 307 -5.73 21.25 -12.38
CA LYS A 307 -5.14 22.50 -11.90
C LYS A 307 -4.25 23.12 -12.97
N GLN A 308 -4.33 24.44 -13.12
CA GLN A 308 -3.37 25.18 -13.95
C GLN A 308 -1.97 25.18 -13.31
N GLU A 309 -0.97 24.85 -14.11
CA GLU A 309 0.44 24.76 -13.73
C GLU A 309 1.30 25.53 -14.73
N HIS A 310 2.21 26.38 -14.26
CA HIS A 310 3.21 27.06 -15.09
C HIS A 310 2.67 27.73 -16.38
N SER A 311 1.47 28.30 -16.30
CA SER A 311 0.80 29.12 -17.31
C SER A 311 -0.03 30.20 -16.61
N GLU A 312 -0.36 31.27 -17.34
CA GLU A 312 -1.08 32.45 -16.84
C GLU A 312 -2.32 32.78 -17.70
N VAL A 313 -2.91 31.77 -18.35
CA VAL A 313 -4.16 31.98 -19.09
C VAL A 313 -5.32 32.22 -18.12
N SER A 314 -6.32 32.98 -18.56
CA SER A 314 -7.49 33.26 -17.73
C SER A 314 -8.25 31.98 -17.39
N ASP A 315 -8.94 31.99 -16.24
CA ASP A 315 -9.83 30.89 -15.83
C ASP A 315 -10.86 30.55 -16.93
N GLN A 316 -11.34 31.56 -17.67
CA GLN A 316 -12.24 31.35 -18.81
C GLN A 316 -11.58 30.49 -19.90
N VAL A 317 -10.40 30.88 -20.39
CA VAL A 317 -9.69 30.13 -21.45
C VAL A 317 -9.36 28.71 -20.99
N PHE A 318 -8.94 28.55 -19.74
CA PHE A 318 -8.65 27.26 -19.17
C PHE A 318 -9.90 26.36 -19.11
N ASN A 319 -11.05 26.90 -18.67
CA ASN A 319 -12.30 26.16 -18.64
C ASN A 319 -12.84 25.81 -20.03
N GLU A 320 -12.78 26.72 -20.99
CA GLU A 320 -13.17 26.47 -22.38
C GLU A 320 -12.33 25.32 -22.97
N THR A 321 -11.01 25.35 -22.75
CA THR A 321 -10.11 24.27 -23.18
C THR A 321 -10.45 22.94 -22.51
N LEU A 322 -10.74 22.93 -21.20
CA LEU A 322 -11.17 21.72 -20.50
C LEU A 322 -12.49 21.18 -21.08
N GLN A 323 -13.44 22.05 -21.40
CA GLN A 323 -14.70 21.65 -22.02
C GLN A 323 -14.48 20.99 -23.39
N GLU A 324 -13.57 21.50 -24.22
CA GLU A 324 -13.21 20.86 -25.50
C GLU A 324 -12.62 19.45 -25.33
N TYR A 325 -11.84 19.23 -24.26
CA TYR A 325 -11.41 17.86 -23.90
C TYR A 325 -12.59 16.99 -23.49
N MET A 326 -13.55 17.53 -22.71
CA MET A 326 -14.71 16.78 -22.24
C MET A 326 -15.66 16.39 -23.37
N ASP A 327 -15.88 17.29 -24.32
CA ASP A 327 -16.79 17.09 -25.46
C ASP A 327 -16.32 15.97 -26.40
N ARG A 328 -15.02 15.62 -26.37
CA ARG A 328 -14.48 14.47 -27.10
C ARG A 328 -14.81 13.11 -26.47
N TYR A 329 -15.21 13.07 -25.19
CA TYR A 329 -15.58 11.84 -24.48
C TYR A 329 -16.90 12.01 -23.71
N PRO A 330 -18.03 12.32 -24.40
CA PRO A 330 -19.25 12.84 -23.78
C PRO A 330 -19.93 11.88 -22.78
N THR A 331 -19.64 10.57 -22.84
CA THR A 331 -20.21 9.57 -21.93
C THR A 331 -19.40 9.37 -20.65
N PHE A 332 -18.12 9.74 -20.66
CA PHE A 332 -17.16 9.41 -19.62
C PHE A 332 -17.04 10.47 -18.52
N PHE A 333 -17.70 11.63 -18.64
CA PHE A 333 -17.68 12.63 -17.58
C PHE A 333 -18.97 12.58 -16.74
N TRP A 334 -18.81 12.84 -15.45
CA TRP A 334 -19.91 13.00 -14.52
C TRP A 334 -20.50 14.41 -14.63
N ASP A 335 -21.82 14.47 -14.72
CA ASP A 335 -22.59 15.72 -14.83
C ASP A 335 -23.00 16.20 -13.45
N SER A 336 -22.43 17.34 -13.04
CA SER A 336 -22.72 17.99 -11.75
C SER A 336 -24.10 18.64 -11.68
N LYS A 337 -24.85 18.62 -12.78
CA LYS A 337 -26.13 19.33 -12.94
C LYS A 337 -25.97 20.81 -12.63
N ASN A 338 -25.03 21.45 -13.34
CA ASN A 338 -24.65 22.85 -13.15
C ASN A 338 -24.30 23.17 -11.68
N GLY A 339 -23.48 22.31 -11.06
CA GLY A 339 -22.99 22.50 -9.70
C GLY A 339 -24.01 22.29 -8.58
N SER A 340 -25.24 21.86 -8.90
CA SER A 340 -26.28 21.59 -7.90
C SER A 340 -25.98 20.36 -7.04
N ILE A 341 -25.22 19.40 -7.56
CA ILE A 341 -24.80 18.20 -6.82
C ILE A 341 -23.35 18.40 -6.32
N LYS A 342 -23.17 18.45 -4.99
CA LYS A 342 -21.85 18.64 -4.35
C LYS A 342 -21.32 17.39 -3.65
N ASN A 343 -22.18 16.40 -3.42
CA ASN A 343 -21.84 15.14 -2.77
C ASN A 343 -22.55 13.99 -3.48
N PRO A 344 -22.07 13.60 -4.68
CA PRO A 344 -22.68 12.54 -5.48
C PRO A 344 -22.60 11.17 -4.82
N ILE A 345 -23.50 10.26 -5.21
CA ILE A 345 -23.46 8.85 -4.83
C ILE A 345 -22.62 8.05 -5.83
N LEU A 346 -21.98 6.97 -5.38
CA LEU A 346 -21.09 6.13 -6.18
C LEU A 346 -21.77 5.62 -7.45
N GLY A 347 -23.02 5.16 -7.37
CA GLY A 347 -23.77 4.68 -8.53
C GLY A 347 -23.89 5.71 -9.66
N GLY A 348 -23.96 7.00 -9.32
CA GLY A 348 -23.97 8.08 -10.31
C GLY A 348 -22.59 8.39 -10.91
N MET A 349 -21.51 8.04 -10.20
CA MET A 349 -20.13 8.28 -10.61
C MET A 349 -19.49 7.10 -11.37
N ARG A 350 -20.04 5.89 -11.26
CA ARG A 350 -19.50 4.69 -11.91
C ARG A 350 -19.34 4.86 -13.42
N GLY A 351 -18.24 4.34 -13.96
CA GLY A 351 -17.85 4.45 -15.36
C GLY A 351 -17.47 5.87 -15.79
N LYS A 352 -17.34 6.82 -14.84
CA LYS A 352 -17.14 8.25 -15.13
C LYS A 352 -15.96 8.86 -14.40
N ILE A 353 -15.46 9.93 -15.00
CA ILE A 353 -14.49 10.88 -14.46
C ILE A 353 -15.29 12.01 -13.79
N VAL A 354 -15.04 12.20 -12.50
CA VAL A 354 -15.51 13.35 -11.75
C VAL A 354 -14.39 14.39 -11.75
N ILE A 355 -14.61 15.51 -12.44
CA ILE A 355 -13.65 16.62 -12.43
C ILE A 355 -13.70 17.32 -11.08
N LEU A 356 -12.52 17.55 -10.48
CA LEU A 356 -12.33 18.39 -9.31
C LEU A 356 -11.62 19.65 -9.81
N ARG A 357 -12.41 20.68 -10.15
CA ARG A 357 -11.88 21.90 -10.80
C ARG A 357 -11.11 22.75 -9.78
N ASN A 358 -9.92 23.18 -10.16
CA ASN A 358 -9.07 24.08 -9.37
C ASN A 358 -8.86 25.42 -10.11
N VAL A 359 -9.94 25.95 -10.70
CA VAL A 359 -10.04 27.26 -11.36
C VAL A 359 -11.45 27.82 -11.11
N ASN A 360 -11.66 29.14 -11.20
CA ASN A 360 -12.99 29.76 -11.02
C ASN A 360 -13.81 29.73 -12.32
N GLY A 361 -15.07 30.20 -12.25
CA GLY A 361 -15.85 30.53 -13.46
C GLY A 361 -16.46 29.35 -14.23
N SER A 362 -16.58 28.17 -13.60
CA SER A 362 -17.22 26.99 -14.18
C SER A 362 -18.02 26.21 -13.14
N ASP A 363 -19.06 25.50 -13.60
CA ASP A 363 -19.87 24.56 -12.81
C ASP A 363 -19.55 23.10 -13.13
N VAL A 364 -18.54 22.85 -13.97
CA VAL A 364 -18.06 21.50 -14.29
C VAL A 364 -17.57 20.80 -13.02
N GLY A 365 -18.09 19.60 -12.80
CA GLY A 365 -17.69 18.74 -11.68
C GLY A 365 -17.81 19.43 -10.31
N LEU A 366 -16.88 19.09 -9.41
CA LEU A 366 -16.84 19.55 -8.03
C LEU A 366 -15.81 20.67 -7.84
N ASN A 367 -16.16 21.66 -7.01
CA ASN A 367 -15.31 22.81 -6.75
C ASN A 367 -14.25 22.37 -5.76
N TYR A 368 -13.03 22.10 -6.23
CA TYR A 368 -11.97 21.53 -5.41
C TYR A 368 -11.72 22.33 -4.12
N PRO A 369 -11.45 23.66 -4.15
CA PRO A 369 -11.18 24.41 -2.93
C PRO A 369 -12.40 24.62 -2.01
N HIS A 370 -13.63 24.45 -2.48
CA HIS A 370 -14.84 24.78 -1.71
C HIS A 370 -15.75 23.58 -1.36
N ASN A 371 -15.54 22.41 -1.96
CA ASN A 371 -16.35 21.21 -1.68
C ASN A 371 -15.60 20.17 -0.84
N PHE A 372 -14.34 20.43 -0.49
CA PHE A 372 -13.50 19.51 0.24
C PHE A 372 -12.82 20.18 1.44
N ASN A 373 -12.71 19.44 2.54
CA ASN A 373 -11.82 19.74 3.64
C ASN A 373 -10.41 19.28 3.28
N ILE A 374 -9.46 20.20 3.09
CA ILE A 374 -8.15 19.87 2.51
C ILE A 374 -7.02 20.18 3.49
N GLN A 375 -6.12 19.20 3.70
CA GLN A 375 -4.79 19.43 4.27
C GLN A 375 -3.74 19.26 3.17
N ASP A 376 -3.09 20.36 2.76
CA ASP A 376 -2.06 20.41 1.70
C ASP A 376 -0.82 21.23 2.13
N GLU A 377 -0.40 21.02 3.38
CA GLU A 377 0.78 21.69 3.95
C GLU A 377 2.05 20.98 3.48
N TYR A 378 2.43 21.18 2.22
CA TYR A 378 3.51 20.44 1.55
C TYR A 378 4.92 21.02 1.78
N LYS A 379 5.06 22.28 2.20
CA LYS A 379 6.37 22.93 2.34
C LYS A 379 7.07 22.55 3.63
N LEU A 380 8.26 21.96 3.53
CA LEU A 380 9.11 21.63 4.68
C LEU A 380 10.36 22.52 4.69
N ASP A 381 10.66 23.14 5.84
CA ASP A 381 11.85 23.99 5.98
C ASP A 381 13.15 23.14 5.96
N SER A 382 13.09 21.90 6.46
CA SER A 382 14.18 20.90 6.42
C SER A 382 13.64 19.49 6.67
N ASN A 383 14.50 18.47 6.61
CA ASN A 383 14.15 17.09 6.97
C ASN A 383 13.53 16.97 8.38
N TRP A 384 13.96 17.79 9.34
CA TRP A 384 13.41 17.79 10.71
C TRP A 384 11.96 18.28 10.80
N SER A 385 11.46 18.97 9.77
CA SER A 385 10.06 19.37 9.66
C SER A 385 9.13 18.20 9.26
N LEU A 386 9.67 17.01 8.98
CA LEU A 386 8.88 15.83 8.62
C LEU A 386 7.87 15.46 9.72
N TYR A 387 8.26 15.59 10.99
CA TYR A 387 7.34 15.26 12.08
C TYR A 387 6.16 16.26 12.16
N ASP A 388 6.40 17.55 11.90
CA ASP A 388 5.32 18.54 11.85
C ASP A 388 4.35 18.27 10.69
N LYS A 389 4.87 17.88 9.53
CA LYS A 389 4.05 17.38 8.41
C LYS A 389 3.22 16.18 8.84
N TRP A 390 3.83 15.21 9.51
CA TRP A 390 3.12 14.04 10.03
C TRP A 390 2.02 14.42 11.03
N LEU A 391 2.26 15.36 11.94
CA LEU A 391 1.22 15.81 12.88
C LEU A 391 0.01 16.41 12.15
N LYS A 392 0.22 17.17 11.07
CA LYS A 392 -0.87 17.70 10.23
C LYS A 392 -1.65 16.57 9.54
N VAL A 393 -0.95 15.59 8.97
CA VAL A 393 -1.55 14.39 8.37
C VAL A 393 -2.38 13.61 9.41
N LYS A 394 -1.79 13.32 10.57
CA LYS A 394 -2.40 12.56 11.66
C LYS A 394 -3.63 13.27 12.22
N ASN A 395 -3.57 14.59 12.39
CA ASN A 395 -4.71 15.40 12.82
C ASN A 395 -5.84 15.37 11.79
N HIS A 396 -5.53 15.40 10.50
CA HIS A 396 -6.55 15.31 9.47
C HIS A 396 -7.18 13.91 9.38
N LEU A 397 -6.39 12.83 9.56
CA LEU A 397 -6.93 11.46 9.72
C LEU A 397 -7.82 11.34 10.97
N ASN A 398 -7.45 12.00 12.07
CA ASN A 398 -8.29 12.10 13.27
C ASN A 398 -9.62 12.79 12.99
N ASN A 399 -9.61 13.89 12.24
CA ASN A 399 -10.82 14.62 11.90
C ASN A 399 -11.75 13.76 11.03
N ALA A 400 -11.22 13.08 10.01
CA ALA A 400 -12.00 12.15 9.21
C ALA A 400 -12.57 11.00 10.07
N LYS A 401 -11.77 10.42 10.95
CA LYS A 401 -12.23 9.40 11.92
C LYS A 401 -13.38 9.90 12.79
N GLN A 402 -13.31 11.13 13.29
CA GLN A 402 -14.33 11.74 14.14
C GLN A 402 -15.59 12.14 13.37
N ALA A 403 -15.47 12.43 12.07
CA ALA A 403 -16.62 12.73 11.23
C ALA A 403 -17.52 11.52 11.01
N TYR A 404 -17.04 10.27 11.14
CA TYR A 404 -17.82 9.07 10.87
C TYR A 404 -18.96 8.81 11.90
N PRO A 405 -20.20 8.48 11.47
CA PRO A 405 -20.68 8.49 10.08
C PRO A 405 -20.87 9.94 9.62
N ASN A 406 -20.33 10.27 8.44
CA ASN A 406 -20.09 11.65 7.99
C ASN A 406 -21.37 12.46 7.72
N GLY A 407 -22.04 12.86 8.80
CA GLY A 407 -23.34 13.52 8.79
C GLY A 407 -23.31 14.94 8.24
N SER A 408 -22.14 15.60 8.18
CA SER A 408 -21.98 16.90 7.53
C SER A 408 -22.00 16.79 6.00
N GLY A 409 -21.68 15.61 5.46
CA GLY A 409 -21.55 15.37 4.02
C GLY A 409 -20.29 16.00 3.40
N GLU A 410 -19.30 16.40 4.21
CA GLU A 410 -18.07 17.04 3.74
C GLU A 410 -17.02 15.99 3.34
N ALA A 411 -16.49 16.05 2.13
CA ALA A 411 -15.42 15.14 1.69
C ALA A 411 -14.04 15.64 2.15
N TYR A 412 -13.16 14.75 2.60
CA TYR A 412 -11.84 15.09 3.14
C TYR A 412 -10.74 14.71 2.14
N ILE A 413 -9.70 15.54 2.02
CA ILE A 413 -8.50 15.26 1.20
C ILE A 413 -7.25 15.53 2.04
N ASN A 414 -6.45 14.48 2.25
CA ASN A 414 -5.25 14.52 3.06
C ASN A 414 -4.01 14.25 2.19
N TYR A 415 -3.20 15.27 1.96
CA TYR A 415 -1.93 15.13 1.25
C TYR A 415 -0.83 14.69 2.22
N LEU A 416 -0.26 13.51 1.95
CA LEU A 416 0.86 12.93 2.67
C LEU A 416 2.20 13.51 2.19
N ASN A 417 2.27 13.92 0.93
CA ASN A 417 3.47 14.44 0.28
C ASN A 417 4.01 15.72 0.91
N GLY A 418 5.25 16.04 0.55
CA GLY A 418 5.92 17.28 0.91
C GLY A 418 7.19 17.47 0.12
N SER A 419 7.67 18.70 0.07
CA SER A 419 8.88 19.07 -0.67
C SER A 419 9.55 20.31 -0.08
N THR A 420 10.64 20.72 -0.72
CA THR A 420 11.53 21.80 -0.31
C THR A 420 10.80 23.12 -0.11
N GLY A 421 10.90 23.67 1.12
CA GLY A 421 10.57 25.04 1.45
C GLY A 421 11.81 25.94 1.41
N LYS A 422 12.76 25.73 2.34
CA LYS A 422 14.01 26.51 2.44
C LYS A 422 15.26 25.66 2.18
N LEU A 423 15.36 24.50 2.79
CA LEU A 423 16.44 23.52 2.54
C LEU A 423 15.92 22.34 1.72
N PRO A 424 16.78 21.68 0.92
CA PRO A 424 16.38 20.54 0.11
C PRO A 424 15.73 19.43 0.95
N VAL A 425 14.47 19.15 0.65
CA VAL A 425 13.69 18.00 1.12
C VAL A 425 13.04 17.37 -0.09
N TYR A 426 13.30 16.08 -0.29
CA TYR A 426 12.83 15.34 -1.46
C TYR A 426 11.49 14.63 -1.18
N PRO A 427 10.60 14.53 -2.18
CA PRO A 427 9.35 13.76 -2.13
C PRO A 427 9.54 12.35 -1.55
N TYR A 428 10.55 11.61 -2.02
CA TYR A 428 10.83 10.25 -1.53
C TYR A 428 11.13 10.22 -0.04
N PHE A 429 11.84 11.23 0.49
CA PHE A 429 12.18 11.31 1.91
C PHE A 429 10.94 11.54 2.75
N VAL A 430 10.02 12.41 2.32
CA VAL A 430 8.77 12.64 3.05
C VAL A 430 7.91 11.39 3.07
N ALA A 431 7.80 10.69 1.94
CA ALA A 431 7.00 9.49 1.80
C ALA A 431 7.56 8.30 2.61
N SER A 432 8.88 8.16 2.71
CA SER A 432 9.55 6.95 3.24
C SER A 432 10.39 7.14 4.52
N GLY A 433 10.91 8.34 4.76
CA GLY A 433 11.97 8.60 5.75
C GLY A 433 13.36 8.09 5.34
N HIS A 434 13.52 7.63 4.09
CA HIS A 434 14.76 7.02 3.61
C HIS A 434 15.83 8.04 3.27
N SER A 435 17.08 7.62 3.42
CA SER A 435 18.28 8.39 3.02
C SER A 435 18.42 8.54 1.49
N SER A 436 17.83 7.63 0.72
CA SER A 436 17.85 7.63 -0.76
C SER A 436 16.52 7.11 -1.31
N PRO A 437 16.19 7.34 -2.59
CA PRO A 437 14.87 7.00 -3.14
C PRO A 437 14.58 5.50 -3.18
N GLY A 438 15.57 4.61 -3.10
CA GLY A 438 15.34 3.17 -3.25
C GLY A 438 14.23 2.61 -2.35
N THR A 439 13.41 1.71 -2.89
CA THR A 439 12.32 1.03 -2.18
C THR A 439 12.77 0.40 -0.86
N TRP A 440 13.98 -0.15 -0.85
CA TRP A 440 14.59 -0.82 0.31
C TRP A 440 15.70 0.02 0.97
N ALA A 441 15.77 1.31 0.68
CA ALA A 441 16.79 2.17 1.25
C ALA A 441 16.64 2.29 2.78
N PRO A 442 17.76 2.45 3.51
CA PRO A 442 17.69 2.62 4.96
C PRO A 442 17.08 3.97 5.33
N ARG A 443 16.36 3.99 6.46
CA ARG A 443 15.86 5.22 7.08
C ARG A 443 17.04 6.14 7.42
N LEU A 444 16.81 7.46 7.31
CA LEU A 444 17.76 8.46 7.78
C LEU A 444 17.68 8.57 9.31
N SER A 445 18.82 8.65 9.98
CA SER A 445 18.88 8.94 11.42
C SER A 445 18.47 10.38 11.70
N THR A 446 17.73 10.63 12.79
CA THR A 446 17.47 12.01 13.25
C THR A 446 18.66 12.63 13.99
N GLY A 447 19.64 11.81 14.38
CA GLY A 447 20.73 12.16 15.30
C GLY A 447 20.34 12.11 16.78
N LEU A 448 19.07 11.82 17.12
CA LEU A 448 18.58 11.72 18.49
C LEU A 448 18.49 10.26 18.94
N THR A 449 18.64 10.02 20.25
CA THR A 449 18.55 8.66 20.83
C THR A 449 17.62 8.60 22.04
N THR A 450 16.97 7.46 22.29
CA THR A 450 16.35 7.16 23.58
C THR A 450 17.37 6.50 24.50
N PRO A 451 17.30 6.64 25.84
CA PRO A 451 16.29 7.38 26.59
C PRO A 451 16.50 8.91 26.60
N GLY A 452 17.66 9.44 26.18
CA GLY A 452 18.00 10.86 26.30
C GLY A 452 16.98 11.84 25.68
N TRP A 453 16.35 11.43 24.57
CA TRP A 453 15.32 12.17 23.86
C TRP A 453 14.02 11.37 23.72
N ALA A 454 13.65 10.59 24.75
CA ALA A 454 12.50 9.68 24.73
C ALA A 454 11.17 10.29 24.23
N HIS A 455 10.95 11.58 24.49
CA HIS A 455 9.74 12.31 24.10
C HIS A 455 9.80 12.95 22.71
N SER A 456 10.96 12.96 22.06
CA SER A 456 11.11 13.51 20.71
C SER A 456 10.51 12.53 19.70
N TYR A 457 9.69 13.06 18.78
CA TYR A 457 9.09 12.32 17.67
C TYR A 457 8.48 10.97 18.08
N PRO A 458 7.46 10.95 18.96
CA PRO A 458 6.99 9.73 19.58
C PRO A 458 6.44 8.66 18.61
N ASP A 459 6.03 9.05 17.40
CA ASP A 459 5.58 8.11 16.36
C ASP A 459 6.73 7.56 15.51
N PHE A 460 7.93 8.15 15.57
CA PHE A 460 9.09 7.65 14.83
C PHE A 460 9.67 6.39 15.49
N PRO A 461 10.18 5.44 14.68
CA PRO A 461 10.72 4.19 15.16
C PRO A 461 12.03 4.43 15.91
N ARG A 462 12.20 3.66 16.97
CA ARG A 462 13.46 3.56 17.72
C ARG A 462 14.24 2.42 17.10
N THR A 463 15.16 2.72 16.23
CA THR A 463 15.97 1.75 15.49
C THR A 463 17.33 1.62 16.14
N THR A 464 18.08 0.58 15.77
CA THR A 464 19.50 0.45 16.14
C THR A 464 19.70 0.64 17.66
N CYS A 465 18.96 -0.13 18.48
CA CYS A 465 19.16 -0.18 19.93
C CYS A 465 20.46 -0.91 20.31
N PHE A 466 21.24 -0.34 21.22
CA PHE A 466 22.35 -0.99 21.89
C PHE A 466 22.39 -0.57 23.37
N LEU A 467 22.43 -1.54 24.29
CA LEU A 467 22.42 -1.32 25.76
C LEU A 467 21.31 -0.37 26.26
N GLY A 468 20.12 -0.46 25.67
CA GLY A 468 18.96 0.39 26.03
C GLY A 468 19.01 1.81 25.43
N ILE A 469 20.05 2.14 24.67
CA ILE A 469 20.14 3.37 23.88
C ILE A 469 19.68 3.07 22.46
N CYS A 470 18.70 3.80 21.93
CA CYS A 470 18.15 3.51 20.61
C CYS A 470 18.07 4.76 19.75
N THR A 471 18.50 4.67 18.49
CA THR A 471 18.41 5.78 17.54
C THR A 471 16.95 6.06 17.19
N ILE A 472 16.54 7.32 17.21
CA ILE A 472 15.26 7.73 16.64
C ILE A 472 15.51 7.97 15.15
N SER A 473 14.87 7.19 14.28
CA SER A 473 15.01 7.33 12.83
C SER A 473 13.80 8.02 12.23
N PHE A 474 14.00 8.78 11.16
CA PHE A 474 12.89 9.34 10.38
C PHE A 474 12.00 8.21 9.84
N GLU A 475 10.69 8.39 9.90
CA GLU A 475 9.73 7.51 9.25
C GLU A 475 8.80 8.34 8.38
N GLY A 476 8.61 7.88 7.16
CA GLY A 476 7.83 8.61 6.17
C GLY A 476 6.33 8.59 6.43
N THR A 477 5.65 9.59 5.89
CA THR A 477 4.21 9.78 6.04
C THR A 477 3.40 8.61 5.48
N ASN A 478 3.87 7.89 4.46
CA ASN A 478 3.14 6.75 3.92
C ASN A 478 3.09 5.61 4.93
N ILE A 479 4.22 5.29 5.56
CA ILE A 479 4.34 4.24 6.57
C ILE A 479 3.50 4.63 7.79
N LEU A 480 3.68 5.86 8.29
CA LEU A 480 2.98 6.36 9.47
C LEU A 480 1.46 6.42 9.26
N ALA A 481 1.00 6.87 8.09
CA ALA A 481 -0.44 6.90 7.77
C ALA A 481 -1.02 5.49 7.68
N THR A 482 -0.32 4.55 7.03
CA THR A 482 -0.74 3.14 6.92
C THR A 482 -0.90 2.50 8.30
N ASP A 483 0.09 2.71 9.16
CA ASP A 483 0.07 2.27 10.54
C ASP A 483 -1.10 2.87 11.31
N TYR A 484 -1.30 4.19 11.17
CA TYR A 484 -2.36 4.89 11.86
C TYR A 484 -3.74 4.39 11.44
N ILE A 485 -4.01 4.29 10.13
CA ILE A 485 -5.26 3.76 9.55
C ILE A 485 -5.53 2.36 10.08
N THR A 486 -4.53 1.47 10.00
CA THR A 486 -4.67 0.05 10.35
C THR A 486 -4.84 -0.14 11.87
N LYS A 487 -3.96 0.44 12.69
CA LYS A 487 -3.98 0.28 14.15
C LYS A 487 -5.26 0.85 14.77
N ASN A 488 -5.79 1.94 14.22
CA ASN A 488 -7.01 2.57 14.72
C ASN A 488 -8.30 2.03 14.06
N LYS A 489 -8.19 1.08 13.11
CA LYS A 489 -9.34 0.50 12.39
C LYS A 489 -10.31 1.57 11.89
N LEU A 490 -9.77 2.55 11.16
CA LEU A 490 -10.58 3.67 10.65
C LEU A 490 -11.76 3.15 9.83
N LYS A 491 -12.93 3.75 10.04
CA LYS A 491 -14.10 3.57 9.19
C LYS A 491 -14.20 4.65 8.12
N TYR A 492 -13.48 5.76 8.25
CA TYR A 492 -13.38 6.79 7.21
C TYR A 492 -12.02 7.47 7.32
N ALA A 493 -11.31 7.55 6.20
CA ALA A 493 -10.00 8.20 6.08
C ALA A 493 -10.01 9.37 5.07
N GLY A 494 -11.11 9.54 4.32
CA GLY A 494 -11.19 10.47 3.19
C GLY A 494 -10.31 10.03 2.02
N ILE A 495 -10.05 10.98 1.12
CA ILE A 495 -9.11 10.80 0.02
C ILE A 495 -7.69 10.98 0.57
N VAL A 496 -6.86 9.94 0.46
CA VAL A 496 -5.47 9.94 0.96
C VAL A 496 -4.54 10.02 -0.23
N VAL A 497 -3.87 11.17 -0.39
CA VAL A 497 -3.04 11.49 -1.56
C VAL A 497 -1.57 11.38 -1.20
N SER A 498 -0.79 10.62 -1.97
CA SER A 498 0.58 10.22 -1.61
C SER A 498 1.56 10.32 -2.78
N ASP A 499 2.83 10.55 -2.44
CA ASP A 499 3.97 10.29 -3.33
C ASP A 499 4.42 8.83 -3.13
N PHE A 500 4.72 8.13 -4.23
CA PHE A 500 5.27 6.77 -4.21
C PHE A 500 4.50 5.76 -3.33
N PRO A 501 3.15 5.66 -3.45
CA PRO A 501 2.36 4.79 -2.59
C PRO A 501 2.73 3.31 -2.83
N GLY A 502 3.12 2.63 -1.75
CA GLY A 502 3.34 1.19 -1.74
C GLY A 502 2.03 0.40 -1.56
N PRO A 503 2.08 -0.94 -1.79
CA PRO A 503 0.89 -1.78 -1.76
C PRO A 503 0.13 -1.74 -0.42
N ASP A 504 0.83 -1.63 0.72
CA ASP A 504 0.16 -1.65 2.02
C ASP A 504 -0.62 -0.36 2.29
N LEU A 505 -0.15 0.79 1.81
CA LEU A 505 -0.89 2.06 1.93
C LEU A 505 -2.15 2.00 1.08
N ILE A 506 -2.02 1.58 -0.18
CA ILE A 506 -3.15 1.47 -1.12
C ILE A 506 -4.21 0.53 -0.53
N ASN A 507 -3.80 -0.67 -0.11
CA ASN A 507 -4.71 -1.66 0.46
C ASN A 507 -5.32 -1.23 1.79
N ALA A 508 -4.57 -0.52 2.64
CA ALA A 508 -5.10 0.00 3.90
C ALA A 508 -6.23 1.00 3.66
N VAL A 509 -6.06 1.93 2.71
CA VAL A 509 -7.10 2.91 2.36
C VAL A 509 -8.31 2.22 1.71
N ILE A 510 -8.11 1.28 0.78
CA ILE A 510 -9.20 0.52 0.14
C ILE A 510 -10.03 -0.22 1.21
N LYS A 511 -9.37 -0.92 2.14
CA LYS A 511 -10.03 -1.71 3.21
C LYS A 511 -10.87 -0.88 4.17
N VAL A 512 -10.64 0.44 4.29
CA VAL A 512 -11.50 1.33 5.09
C VAL A 512 -12.95 1.26 4.59
N ASN A 513 -13.17 1.08 3.29
CA ASN A 513 -14.50 1.01 2.68
C ASN A 513 -15.24 -0.30 2.95
N ASN A 514 -14.66 -1.26 3.68
CA ASN A 514 -15.31 -2.56 3.92
C ASN A 514 -16.68 -2.43 4.60
N HIS A 515 -16.91 -1.37 5.36
CA HIS A 515 -18.20 -1.06 6.00
C HIS A 515 -19.27 -0.56 5.01
N LEU A 516 -18.88 -0.18 3.79
CA LEU A 516 -19.77 0.20 2.68
C LEU A 516 -19.99 -0.97 1.71
N LEU A 517 -19.33 -2.10 1.94
CA LEU A 517 -19.60 -3.31 1.17
C LEU A 517 -20.99 -3.80 1.48
N GLY A 518 -21.73 -4.03 0.42
CA GLY A 518 -23.12 -4.41 0.51
C GLY A 518 -23.79 -4.12 -0.80
N SER A 519 -24.29 -5.16 -1.44
CA SER A 519 -25.42 -5.01 -2.33
C SER A 519 -26.65 -4.70 -1.47
N GLU A 520 -26.77 -3.44 -1.04
CA GLU A 520 -28.05 -2.87 -0.62
C GLU A 520 -28.97 -2.84 -1.81
N VAL A 521 -29.62 -3.98 -2.01
CA VAL A 521 -31.00 -4.03 -2.44
C VAL A 521 -31.76 -3.17 -1.42
N PRO A 522 -32.36 -2.03 -1.83
CA PRO A 522 -33.13 -1.19 -0.93
C PRO A 522 -34.12 -2.07 -0.14
N GLY A 523 -34.30 -1.77 1.14
CA GLY A 523 -35.22 -2.53 2.01
C GLY A 523 -36.66 -2.47 1.49
N ASP A 524 -37.00 -3.42 0.63
CA ASP A 524 -38.19 -3.40 -0.21
C ASP A 524 -38.56 -4.84 -0.62
N VAL A 525 -39.62 -4.99 -1.40
CA VAL A 525 -40.19 -6.25 -1.86
C VAL A 525 -39.68 -6.60 -3.26
N TYR A 526 -39.19 -7.83 -3.40
CA TYR A 526 -38.61 -8.34 -4.65
C TYR A 526 -39.14 -9.75 -4.96
N GLN A 527 -39.17 -10.07 -6.24
CA GLN A 527 -39.12 -11.44 -6.73
C GLN A 527 -37.66 -11.83 -6.98
N ILE A 528 -37.29 -13.04 -6.56
CA ILE A 528 -35.97 -13.62 -6.82
C ILE A 528 -36.10 -14.47 -8.09
N VAL A 529 -35.62 -13.94 -9.22
CA VAL A 529 -35.78 -14.53 -10.55
C VAL A 529 -34.52 -15.34 -10.90
N THR A 530 -34.66 -16.59 -11.35
CA THR A 530 -33.47 -17.37 -11.74
C THR A 530 -32.87 -16.87 -13.07
N SER A 531 -31.54 -16.81 -13.16
CA SER A 531 -30.85 -16.48 -14.42
C SER A 531 -30.83 -17.62 -15.45
N LEU A 532 -31.35 -18.80 -15.09
CA LEU A 532 -31.43 -19.95 -15.99
C LEU A 532 -32.35 -19.68 -17.19
N ASN A 533 -33.47 -19.00 -16.94
CA ASN A 533 -34.45 -18.61 -17.97
C ASN A 533 -34.95 -17.17 -17.85
N ASP A 534 -34.54 -16.42 -16.82
CA ASP A 534 -34.94 -15.04 -16.54
C ASP A 534 -36.45 -14.82 -16.37
N THR A 535 -37.24 -15.89 -16.17
CA THR A 535 -38.70 -15.83 -16.06
C THR A 535 -39.26 -16.53 -14.82
N SER A 536 -38.63 -17.60 -14.34
CA SER A 536 -39.10 -18.34 -13.18
C SER A 536 -38.60 -17.71 -11.88
N VAL A 537 -39.40 -17.79 -10.83
CA VAL A 537 -39.18 -17.11 -9.55
C VAL A 537 -39.13 -18.09 -8.38
N VAL A 538 -38.41 -17.71 -7.34
CA VAL A 538 -38.41 -18.41 -6.04
C VAL A 538 -39.77 -18.24 -5.37
N ASP A 539 -40.42 -19.37 -5.09
CA ASP A 539 -41.80 -19.51 -4.67
C ASP A 539 -41.90 -20.36 -3.40
N LEU A 540 -42.62 -19.86 -2.39
CA LEU A 540 -42.96 -20.61 -1.19
C LEU A 540 -44.15 -21.55 -1.45
N ASN A 541 -43.89 -22.86 -1.36
CA ASN A 541 -44.96 -23.84 -1.31
C ASN A 541 -45.66 -23.82 0.06
N ARG A 542 -46.86 -23.25 0.09
CA ARG A 542 -47.67 -23.08 1.31
C ARG A 542 -48.12 -24.38 1.96
N SER A 543 -48.07 -25.53 1.27
CA SER A 543 -48.50 -26.81 1.85
C SER A 543 -47.46 -27.46 2.75
N ASP A 544 -46.17 -27.26 2.48
CA ASP A 544 -45.06 -27.96 3.14
C ASP A 544 -43.92 -27.05 3.59
N ASN A 545 -44.04 -25.73 3.41
CA ASN A 545 -43.04 -24.70 3.72
C ASN A 545 -41.70 -24.87 2.98
N GLU A 546 -41.67 -25.69 1.93
CA GLU A 546 -40.50 -25.80 1.06
C GLU A 546 -40.49 -24.68 0.03
N VAL A 547 -39.29 -24.30 -0.39
CA VAL A 547 -39.09 -23.26 -1.39
C VAL A 547 -38.73 -23.92 -2.72
N THR A 548 -39.46 -23.55 -3.75
CA THR A 548 -39.36 -24.12 -5.10
C THR A 548 -39.20 -23.01 -6.12
N LEU A 549 -38.81 -23.39 -7.33
CA LEU A 549 -38.87 -22.54 -8.49
C LEU A 549 -40.25 -22.72 -9.15
N TRP A 550 -40.90 -21.60 -9.48
CA TRP A 550 -42.22 -21.61 -10.12
C TRP A 550 -42.31 -20.55 -11.22
N SER A 551 -43.30 -20.69 -12.09
CA SER A 551 -43.63 -19.68 -13.08
C SER A 551 -44.21 -18.45 -12.38
N ASP A 552 -43.77 -17.26 -12.77
CA ASP A 552 -44.28 -16.02 -12.20
C ASP A 552 -45.79 -15.87 -12.41
N ASN A 553 -46.53 -15.72 -11.31
CA ASN A 553 -47.96 -15.44 -11.28
C ASN A 553 -48.29 -14.19 -10.45
N GLY A 554 -47.28 -13.51 -9.89
CA GLY A 554 -47.44 -12.29 -9.08
C GLY A 554 -48.07 -12.49 -7.70
N GLU A 555 -48.26 -13.73 -7.23
CA GLU A 555 -48.81 -14.01 -5.91
C GLU A 555 -47.81 -13.68 -4.77
N ASP A 556 -48.32 -13.52 -3.54
CA ASP A 556 -47.50 -13.10 -2.39
C ASP A 556 -46.50 -14.17 -1.92
N ASN A 557 -46.70 -15.44 -2.29
CA ASN A 557 -45.73 -16.52 -2.08
C ASN A 557 -44.52 -16.45 -3.02
N GLN A 558 -44.51 -15.50 -3.96
CA GLN A 558 -43.35 -15.22 -4.83
C GLN A 558 -42.62 -13.93 -4.45
N LYS A 559 -43.10 -13.22 -3.42
CA LYS A 559 -42.61 -11.91 -3.02
C LYS A 559 -41.84 -12.01 -1.70
N TRP A 560 -40.68 -11.38 -1.68
CA TRP A 560 -39.71 -11.46 -0.60
C TRP A 560 -39.23 -10.07 -0.21
N LYS A 561 -39.39 -9.69 1.04
CA LYS A 561 -38.90 -8.42 1.56
C LYS A 561 -37.49 -8.56 2.10
N PHE A 562 -36.56 -7.82 1.54
CA PHE A 562 -35.17 -7.82 1.99
C PHE A 562 -35.02 -6.81 3.12
N VAL A 563 -34.56 -7.25 4.28
CA VAL A 563 -34.35 -6.42 5.47
C VAL A 563 -32.90 -6.52 5.89
N TYR A 564 -32.14 -5.44 5.73
CA TYR A 564 -30.73 -5.41 6.11
C TYR A 564 -30.59 -5.26 7.63
N ASP A 565 -29.82 -6.15 8.26
CA ASP A 565 -29.43 -6.06 9.66
C ASP A 565 -28.05 -5.41 9.76
N GLU A 566 -28.03 -4.10 10.06
CA GLU A 566 -26.80 -3.32 10.18
C GLU A 566 -25.82 -3.88 11.22
N LYS A 567 -26.32 -4.54 12.27
CA LYS A 567 -25.46 -5.06 13.35
C LYS A 567 -24.72 -6.32 12.90
N GLU A 568 -25.40 -7.18 12.15
CA GLU A 568 -24.83 -8.44 11.65
C GLU A 568 -24.19 -8.30 10.26
N GLY A 569 -24.45 -7.20 9.55
CA GLY A 569 -23.94 -6.92 8.21
C GLY A 569 -24.52 -7.85 7.13
N LYS A 570 -25.77 -8.31 7.31
CA LYS A 570 -26.43 -9.35 6.47
C LYS A 570 -27.92 -9.08 6.31
N TYR A 571 -28.54 -9.74 5.33
CA TYR A 571 -29.97 -9.66 5.07
C TYR A 571 -30.75 -10.75 5.80
N LEU A 572 -31.92 -10.36 6.26
CA LEU A 572 -33.07 -11.23 6.46
C LEU A 572 -33.96 -11.10 5.23
N ILE A 573 -34.53 -12.22 4.79
CA ILE A 573 -35.43 -12.25 3.63
C ILE A 573 -36.79 -12.71 4.16
N GLU A 574 -37.71 -11.77 4.33
CA GLU A 574 -39.04 -12.00 4.90
C GLU A 574 -40.02 -12.42 3.79
N SER A 575 -40.82 -13.45 4.02
CA SER A 575 -41.91 -13.83 3.10
C SER A 575 -43.03 -12.80 3.18
N MET A 576 -43.62 -12.46 2.05
CA MET A 576 -44.83 -11.62 2.01
C MET A 576 -46.13 -12.41 2.15
N THR A 577 -46.06 -13.75 2.23
CA THR A 577 -47.26 -14.60 2.41
C THR A 577 -47.85 -14.51 3.80
N GLU A 578 -47.00 -14.47 4.83
CA GLU A 578 -47.39 -14.36 6.23
C GLU A 578 -46.36 -13.52 6.98
N GLU A 579 -46.84 -12.74 7.96
CA GLU A 579 -45.96 -12.01 8.87
C GLU A 579 -45.05 -12.98 9.63
N ASN A 580 -43.79 -12.60 9.83
CA ASN A 580 -42.80 -13.33 10.63
C ASN A 580 -42.29 -14.65 10.02
N LEU A 581 -42.38 -14.87 8.71
CA LEU A 581 -41.65 -15.97 8.05
C LEU A 581 -40.36 -15.47 7.39
N LEU A 582 -39.26 -16.19 7.60
CA LEU A 582 -37.93 -15.93 7.02
C LEU A 582 -37.52 -17.04 6.08
N LEU A 583 -37.02 -16.68 4.89
CA LEU A 583 -36.27 -17.59 4.03
C LEU A 583 -35.00 -18.02 4.76
N ALA A 584 -34.78 -19.32 4.90
CA ALA A 584 -33.66 -19.86 5.66
C ALA A 584 -33.14 -21.17 5.06
N TRP A 585 -31.87 -21.45 5.30
CA TRP A 585 -31.34 -22.80 5.14
C TRP A 585 -31.86 -23.70 6.27
N ASN A 586 -32.16 -24.97 5.97
CA ASN A 586 -32.64 -25.92 6.97
C ASN A 586 -31.58 -26.32 8.02
N GLY A 587 -30.30 -25.99 7.83
CA GLY A 587 -29.21 -26.33 8.75
C GLY A 587 -28.76 -27.80 8.68
N SER A 588 -29.30 -28.58 7.74
CA SER A 588 -29.00 -30.01 7.62
C SER A 588 -27.81 -30.26 6.70
N HIS A 589 -26.97 -31.24 7.05
CA HIS A 589 -25.87 -31.70 6.19
C HIS A 589 -26.38 -32.28 4.87
N TYR A 590 -27.44 -33.09 4.94
CA TYR A 590 -28.17 -33.61 3.78
C TYR A 590 -29.58 -34.04 4.21
N PRO A 591 -30.64 -33.73 3.44
CA PRO A 591 -30.66 -32.85 2.26
C PRO A 591 -30.52 -31.38 2.65
N ARG A 592 -29.77 -30.59 1.85
CA ARG A 592 -29.61 -29.14 2.02
C ARG A 592 -30.77 -28.42 1.35
N LYS A 593 -31.79 -28.06 2.13
CA LYS A 593 -33.01 -27.43 1.62
C LYS A 593 -33.08 -25.96 2.00
N VAL A 594 -33.72 -25.18 1.14
CA VAL A 594 -34.20 -23.84 1.49
C VAL A 594 -35.66 -23.96 1.87
N VAL A 595 -35.98 -23.40 3.04
CA VAL A 595 -37.29 -23.47 3.68
C VAL A 595 -37.66 -22.09 4.21
N VAL A 596 -38.89 -21.93 4.67
CA VAL A 596 -39.24 -20.79 5.53
C VAL A 596 -39.28 -21.21 7.00
N LYS A 597 -38.74 -20.36 7.88
CA LYS A 597 -38.73 -20.53 9.33
C LYS A 597 -39.45 -19.36 10.01
N GLN A 598 -40.10 -19.64 11.14
CA GLN A 598 -40.64 -18.58 11.99
C GLN A 598 -39.51 -17.66 12.49
N LYS A 599 -39.73 -16.36 12.38
CA LYS A 599 -38.80 -15.31 12.79
C LYS A 599 -38.61 -15.40 14.30
N PRO A 600 -37.37 -15.61 14.80
CA PRO A 600 -37.14 -15.74 16.23
C PRO A 600 -37.48 -14.45 16.97
N ALA A 601 -37.84 -14.57 18.25
CA ALA A 601 -38.24 -13.42 19.08
C ALA A 601 -37.08 -12.47 19.41
N TYR A 602 -35.83 -12.96 19.42
CA TYR A 602 -34.66 -12.19 19.87
C TYR A 602 -33.47 -12.36 18.94
N LYS A 603 -32.69 -11.29 18.80
CA LYS A 603 -31.43 -11.26 18.05
C LYS A 603 -30.22 -11.63 18.94
N PRO A 604 -29.09 -12.12 18.36
CA PRO A 604 -28.92 -12.45 16.94
C PRO A 604 -29.74 -13.70 16.57
N TYR A 605 -30.26 -13.71 15.34
CA TYR A 605 -30.96 -14.88 14.81
C TYR A 605 -29.98 -16.01 14.48
N PRO A 606 -30.45 -17.26 14.35
CA PRO A 606 -29.62 -18.35 13.88
C PRO A 606 -28.96 -18.03 12.53
N ASP A 607 -27.72 -18.48 12.33
CA ASP A 607 -26.92 -18.18 11.14
C ASP A 607 -27.63 -18.61 9.84
N GLU A 608 -28.50 -19.63 9.90
CA GLU A 608 -29.23 -20.15 8.75
C GLU A 608 -30.28 -19.17 8.20
N CYS A 609 -30.66 -18.15 8.98
CA CYS A 609 -31.61 -17.12 8.57
C CYS A 609 -30.95 -15.91 7.89
N TYR A 610 -29.62 -15.77 8.01
CA TYR A 610 -28.90 -14.62 7.49
C TYR A 610 -28.27 -14.89 6.12
N TRP A 611 -28.43 -13.95 5.21
CA TRP A 611 -27.96 -14.04 3.84
C TRP A 611 -27.04 -12.86 3.50
N THR A 612 -25.95 -13.15 2.81
CA THR A 612 -25.08 -12.15 2.20
C THR A 612 -25.44 -12.08 0.73
N LEU A 613 -25.60 -10.87 0.22
CA LEU A 613 -25.79 -10.65 -1.20
C LEU A 613 -24.45 -10.26 -1.81
N ARG A 614 -24.11 -10.87 -2.94
CA ARG A 614 -22.94 -10.51 -3.76
C ARG A 614 -23.44 -10.06 -5.12
N SER A 615 -23.30 -8.78 -5.44
CA SER A 615 -23.65 -8.26 -6.77
C SER A 615 -22.75 -8.89 -7.84
N LEU A 616 -23.34 -9.19 -8.99
CA LEU A 616 -22.65 -9.63 -10.20
C LEU A 616 -22.71 -8.56 -11.32
N GLY A 617 -23.12 -7.34 -10.98
CA GLY A 617 -23.42 -6.26 -11.93
C GLY A 617 -24.88 -6.26 -12.41
N GLY A 618 -25.40 -5.06 -12.70
CA GLY A 618 -26.81 -4.87 -13.04
C GLY A 618 -27.75 -5.31 -11.91
N ASP A 619 -28.84 -6.00 -12.26
CA ASP A 619 -29.83 -6.51 -11.30
C ASP A 619 -29.52 -7.94 -10.78
N TYR A 620 -28.35 -8.51 -11.08
CA TYR A 620 -28.00 -9.90 -10.75
C TYR A 620 -27.14 -10.02 -9.49
N TYR A 621 -27.45 -11.04 -8.70
CA TYR A 621 -26.84 -11.30 -7.40
C TYR A 621 -26.65 -12.80 -7.18
N GLU A 622 -25.68 -13.13 -6.35
CA GLU A 622 -25.64 -14.39 -5.63
C GLU A 622 -26.16 -14.16 -4.20
N ILE A 623 -26.90 -15.15 -3.68
CA ILE A 623 -27.50 -15.11 -2.35
C ILE A 623 -26.83 -16.19 -1.50
N ILE A 624 -26.05 -15.79 -0.50
CA ILE A 624 -25.06 -16.66 0.15
C ILE A 624 -25.38 -16.80 1.63
N ASN A 625 -25.59 -18.02 2.11
CA ASN A 625 -25.68 -18.32 3.53
C ASN A 625 -24.27 -18.60 4.10
N LYS A 626 -24.06 -18.29 5.38
CA LYS A 626 -22.81 -18.64 6.10
C LYS A 626 -22.51 -20.14 6.02
N GLY A 627 -23.56 -20.95 5.96
CA GLY A 627 -23.50 -22.34 5.59
C GLY A 627 -22.99 -23.25 6.70
N GLN A 628 -22.41 -24.37 6.30
CA GLN A 628 -22.14 -25.49 7.18
C GLN A 628 -20.84 -25.29 7.98
N ARG A 629 -20.90 -25.47 9.30
CA ARG A 629 -19.70 -25.49 10.13
C ARG A 629 -18.85 -26.71 9.80
N VAL A 630 -17.58 -26.49 9.45
CA VAL A 630 -16.64 -27.57 9.09
C VAL A 630 -15.67 -27.83 10.24
N TYR A 631 -15.16 -26.77 10.86
CA TYR A 631 -14.29 -26.83 12.05
C TYR A 631 -14.71 -25.79 13.11
N PRO A 632 -14.18 -25.87 14.34
CA PRO A 632 -14.41 -24.81 15.33
C PRO A 632 -13.88 -23.46 14.85
N GLY A 633 -14.78 -22.58 14.40
CA GLY A 633 -14.44 -21.25 13.89
C GLY A 633 -14.59 -21.13 12.37
N ASP A 634 -14.59 -22.24 11.64
CA ASP A 634 -14.66 -22.25 10.18
C ASP A 634 -16.01 -22.72 9.66
N TYR A 635 -16.55 -21.94 8.73
CA TYR A 635 -17.82 -22.21 8.05
C TYR A 635 -17.57 -22.27 6.55
N MET A 636 -18.19 -23.27 5.91
CA MET A 636 -18.25 -23.37 4.46
C MET A 636 -19.49 -22.62 3.97
N PRO A 637 -19.34 -21.50 3.26
CA PRO A 637 -20.47 -20.75 2.71
C PRO A 637 -21.24 -21.62 1.71
N LEU A 638 -22.56 -21.43 1.68
CA LEU A 638 -23.45 -22.14 0.79
C LEU A 638 -24.33 -21.13 0.03
N TRP A 639 -24.32 -21.22 -1.29
CA TRP A 639 -25.07 -20.38 -2.22
C TRP A 639 -26.46 -20.94 -2.43
N LEU A 640 -27.46 -20.06 -2.53
CA LEU A 640 -28.76 -20.41 -3.06
C LEU A 640 -28.58 -21.03 -4.45
N ASP A 641 -29.19 -22.18 -4.70
CA ASP A 641 -28.98 -22.97 -5.90
C ASP A 641 -30.31 -23.54 -6.41
N VAL A 642 -30.52 -23.50 -7.72
CA VAL A 642 -31.65 -24.18 -8.36
C VAL A 642 -31.24 -25.63 -8.63
N ASP A 643 -31.88 -26.56 -7.92
CA ASP A 643 -31.50 -27.97 -7.93
C ASP A 643 -31.41 -28.54 -9.35
N HIS A 644 -30.27 -29.15 -9.67
CA HIS A 644 -29.94 -29.69 -11.00
C HIS A 644 -30.12 -28.72 -12.18
N SER A 645 -30.11 -27.39 -11.93
CA SER A 645 -30.43 -26.37 -12.93
C SER A 645 -31.81 -26.54 -13.60
N GLY A 646 -32.76 -27.18 -12.89
CA GLY A 646 -34.11 -27.43 -13.41
C GLY A 646 -34.97 -26.15 -13.47
N THR A 647 -35.71 -25.95 -14.56
CA THR A 647 -36.59 -24.77 -14.73
C THR A 647 -38.08 -25.12 -14.74
N THR A 648 -38.44 -26.36 -14.44
CA THR A 648 -39.84 -26.79 -14.35
C THR A 648 -40.46 -26.36 -13.02
N ASN A 649 -41.76 -26.05 -13.01
CA ASN A 649 -42.49 -25.72 -11.78
C ASN A 649 -42.32 -26.82 -10.73
N GLY A 650 -41.98 -26.42 -9.50
CA GLY A 650 -41.75 -27.33 -8.38
C GLY A 650 -40.30 -27.81 -8.25
N THR A 651 -39.38 -27.38 -9.14
CA THR A 651 -37.94 -27.63 -8.95
C THR A 651 -37.51 -27.06 -7.61
N LYS A 652 -36.74 -27.81 -6.83
CA LYS A 652 -36.37 -27.40 -5.46
C LYS A 652 -35.33 -26.29 -5.49
N ILE A 653 -35.43 -25.36 -4.53
CA ILE A 653 -34.35 -24.44 -4.22
C ILE A 653 -33.54 -25.01 -3.05
N THR A 654 -32.24 -25.15 -3.26
CA THR A 654 -31.30 -25.76 -2.31
C THR A 654 -30.21 -24.75 -1.95
N VAL A 655 -29.28 -25.18 -1.10
CA VAL A 655 -28.01 -24.46 -0.94
C VAL A 655 -26.84 -25.39 -1.24
N HIS A 656 -25.84 -24.87 -1.96
CA HIS A 656 -24.69 -25.65 -2.44
C HIS A 656 -23.40 -24.83 -2.36
N GLU A 657 -22.24 -25.49 -2.33
CA GLU A 657 -20.94 -24.84 -2.51
C GLU A 657 -20.91 -24.09 -3.85
N SER A 658 -20.10 -23.02 -3.92
CA SER A 658 -19.96 -22.23 -5.15
C SER A 658 -19.58 -23.12 -6.34
N ASN A 659 -20.40 -23.08 -7.38
CA ASN A 659 -20.17 -23.81 -8.64
C ASN A 659 -20.08 -22.87 -9.85
N SER A 660 -20.22 -21.55 -9.65
CA SER A 660 -20.14 -20.50 -10.67
C SER A 660 -21.13 -20.64 -11.84
N THR A 661 -22.13 -21.52 -11.72
CA THR A 661 -23.13 -21.76 -12.76
C THR A 661 -24.25 -20.71 -12.73
N LYS A 662 -25.10 -20.71 -13.77
CA LYS A 662 -26.32 -19.88 -13.78
C LYS A 662 -27.33 -20.27 -12.69
N ALA A 663 -27.28 -21.50 -12.16
CA ALA A 663 -28.19 -21.95 -11.11
C ALA A 663 -28.01 -21.19 -9.78
N GLN A 664 -26.86 -20.53 -9.58
CA GLN A 664 -26.55 -19.74 -8.37
C GLN A 664 -26.69 -18.23 -8.57
N LYS A 665 -27.16 -17.80 -9.75
CA LYS A 665 -27.28 -16.37 -10.11
C LYS A 665 -28.75 -16.01 -10.23
N PHE A 666 -29.16 -14.99 -9.51
CA PHE A 666 -30.55 -14.55 -9.43
C PHE A 666 -30.66 -13.07 -9.72
N LYS A 667 -31.66 -12.70 -10.50
CA LYS A 667 -32.07 -11.31 -10.67
C LYS A 667 -33.04 -10.92 -9.57
N LEU A 668 -32.84 -9.79 -8.92
CA LEU A 668 -33.80 -9.25 -7.95
C LEU A 668 -34.71 -8.23 -8.65
N ARG A 669 -35.94 -8.64 -8.94
CA ARG A 669 -36.94 -7.79 -9.59
C ARG A 669 -37.85 -7.15 -8.54
N ARG A 670 -37.74 -5.84 -8.37
CA ARG A 670 -38.59 -5.06 -7.46
C ARG A 670 -40.06 -5.18 -7.86
N VAL A 671 -40.98 -5.30 -6.89
CA VAL A 671 -42.42 -5.52 -7.10
C VAL A 671 -43.26 -4.41 -6.49
#